data_AF-A0A7V2WEQ0-F1
#
_entry.id   AF-A0A7V2WEQ0-F1
#
_cell.length_a   1.000
_cell.length_b   1.000
_cell.length_c   1.000
_cell.angle_alpha   90.00
_cell.angle_beta   90.00
_cell.angle_gamma   90.00
#
_symmetry.space_group_name_H-M   'P 1'
#
loop_
_entity.id
_entity.type
_entity.pdbx_description
1 polymer ?
#
loop_
_entity_poly.entity_id
_entity_poly.type
_entity_poly.pdbx_seq_one_letter_code
_entity_poly.pdbx_strand_id
1 'polypeptide(L)'
;MPTALNFKSLVLTGSLLLCLYSPVNVAKEQGEPVRSPQWGEVLFSHYKGDDLDALIRLLAREQQGKLKEHETTANLFAAGLLLDLGLPVAAQERLDNTPADMLSAWQKSRLSMALARVYYRQQHYNKAQLQLAQIDEKHLDEDDIQRKRLMSAQLLFRNHEYEAASRQLESIEKKGNMQLYARYNNGLSLLQLNDPLAQVKGEQLLESIVQLQPLDQEQYALKDQAILALALYSLRIKDAKRAQNLLLTLRVDGLVTHDGLLTLGWSYAAEGDYKKALIYWLKLSEEDDLLEPTVQESWLAVPYAYQQQGDFQSAIYGYEQALSSHLKALESLNSLEDQEAWRALLYQQQTANNSFTKNSPGFQRQLVGDAEFFELLSQWQQLYKWDNKLQFALTALTPIRVMLETNDQRFKEKSALVNEKLKQISDLKLAEKQSELKQILKQQKQLAVAELLLPEQSAKIWHRLQSAEQLTKVIPEEKLGEKGEQLRRIKGVALWDFHRNRAETIQNGSEAVEHLGREMTKLNQQISTLEVLLSKPRQPLPEALARVAELKKRGQETVSMLTELTETYERAMANRFNHLIDIRRRALTQLAEQATLALARLRFKALRDEKGMLKDGVDENEDSTSSEVKASRDEISEPENSEEIEIKKVEKEAESHE
;
A
#
# COMPACT_ATOMS: atom_id res chain seq x y z
N MET A 1 -4.77 -31.99 -13.09
CA MET A 1 -5.46 -31.20 -12.03
C MET A 1 -5.04 -29.73 -12.09
N PRO A 2 -5.93 -28.72 -11.90
CA PRO A 2 -5.46 -27.35 -11.73
C PRO A 2 -4.71 -27.25 -10.40
N THR A 3 -3.39 -27.26 -10.51
CA THR A 3 -2.44 -26.98 -9.46
C THR A 3 -2.68 -25.57 -8.90
N ALA A 4 -2.73 -25.48 -7.57
CA ALA A 4 -2.72 -24.25 -6.78
C ALA A 4 -3.90 -23.28 -7.02
N LEU A 5 -4.90 -23.39 -6.14
CA LEU A 5 -5.89 -22.33 -5.90
C LEU A 5 -5.18 -20.99 -5.64
N ASN A 6 -5.37 -20.03 -6.54
CA ASN A 6 -5.07 -18.63 -6.30
C ASN A 6 -6.06 -18.06 -5.26
N PHE A 7 -5.68 -18.18 -3.99
CA PHE A 7 -6.43 -17.62 -2.85
C PHE A 7 -6.25 -16.10 -2.79
N LYS A 8 -7.06 -15.37 -3.58
CA LYS A 8 -7.05 -13.90 -3.62
C LYS A 8 -8.08 -13.20 -2.74
N SER A 9 -8.82 -13.89 -1.88
CA SER A 9 -9.85 -13.26 -1.05
C SER A 9 -9.42 -12.88 0.37
N LEU A 10 -8.13 -12.97 0.73
CA LEU A 10 -7.65 -12.48 2.03
C LEU A 10 -6.78 -11.21 1.88
N VAL A 11 -7.30 -10.20 1.19
CA VAL A 11 -6.91 -8.81 1.50
C VAL A 11 -7.74 -8.36 2.70
N LEU A 12 -7.49 -9.01 3.85
CA LEU A 12 -7.71 -8.31 5.10
C LEU A 12 -6.50 -7.39 5.23
N THR A 13 -6.66 -6.14 4.81
CA THR A 13 -5.90 -5.00 5.36
C THR A 13 -6.26 -4.90 6.84
N GLY A 14 -5.84 -5.89 7.62
CA GLY A 14 -5.79 -5.79 9.06
C GLY A 14 -4.52 -5.03 9.38
N SER A 15 -4.67 -3.74 9.68
CA SER A 15 -3.62 -2.89 10.23
C SER A 15 -2.83 -3.70 11.26
N LEU A 16 -1.58 -4.02 10.93
CA LEU A 16 -0.68 -4.87 11.72
C LEU A 16 -0.32 -4.21 13.07
N LEU A 17 -0.72 -2.95 13.22
CA LEU A 17 -0.46 -2.04 14.32
C LEU A 17 -1.58 -1.87 15.36
N LEU A 18 -2.72 -2.56 15.21
CA LEU A 18 -3.74 -2.58 16.28
C LEU A 18 -3.30 -3.36 17.53
N CYS A 19 -2.09 -3.93 17.54
CA CYS A 19 -1.68 -4.87 18.56
C CYS A 19 -0.27 -4.59 19.10
N LEU A 20 0.08 -3.33 19.28
CA LEU A 20 1.13 -2.93 20.23
C LEU A 20 0.57 -2.29 21.50
N TYR A 21 -0.75 -2.30 21.67
CA TYR A 21 -1.41 -1.78 22.85
C TYR A 21 -1.95 -2.92 23.70
N SER A 22 -1.49 -2.99 24.95
CA SER A 22 -2.27 -3.57 26.04
C SER A 22 -3.69 -2.97 26.01
N PRO A 23 -4.75 -3.71 26.38
CA PRO A 23 -6.05 -3.10 26.58
C PRO A 23 -5.93 -2.06 27.68
N VAL A 24 -5.78 -0.79 27.30
CA VAL A 24 -5.97 0.32 28.21
C VAL A 24 -7.46 0.30 28.52
N ASN A 25 -7.79 -0.17 29.72
CA ASN A 25 -9.10 0.05 30.32
C ASN A 25 -9.43 1.53 30.13
N VAL A 26 -10.46 1.84 29.35
CA VAL A 26 -10.98 3.20 29.22
C VAL A 26 -11.78 3.51 30.49
N ALA A 27 -11.06 3.59 31.61
CA ALA A 27 -11.42 4.51 32.66
C ALA A 27 -11.13 5.91 32.09
N LYS A 28 -12.06 6.85 32.30
CA LYS A 28 -11.83 8.28 32.05
C LYS A 28 -10.70 8.77 32.96
N GLU A 29 -9.47 8.45 32.62
CA GLU A 29 -8.30 9.10 33.21
C GLU A 29 -8.01 10.36 32.42
N GLN A 30 -7.82 11.45 33.17
CA GLN A 30 -7.42 12.75 32.66
C GLN A 30 -6.19 12.54 31.77
N GLY A 31 -6.29 12.93 30.49
CA GLY A 31 -5.32 12.55 29.46
C GLY A 31 -3.88 12.72 29.94
N GLU A 32 -3.13 11.62 29.98
CA GLU A 32 -1.70 11.68 30.23
C GLU A 32 -1.07 12.73 29.29
N PRO A 33 -0.14 13.58 29.78
CA PRO A 33 0.56 14.51 28.91
C PRO A 33 1.21 13.72 27.77
N VAL A 34 1.06 14.19 26.52
CA VAL A 34 1.72 13.60 25.35
C VAL A 34 3.23 13.62 25.61
N ARG A 35 3.77 12.50 26.11
CA ARG A 35 5.14 12.41 26.64
C ARG A 35 6.19 12.72 25.58
N SER A 36 5.86 12.52 24.30
CA SER A 36 6.63 13.01 23.15
C SER A 36 5.71 13.44 22.00
N PRO A 37 5.57 14.74 21.70
CA PRO A 37 4.79 15.22 20.56
C PRO A 37 5.25 14.62 19.22
N GLN A 38 6.55 14.32 19.09
CA GLN A 38 7.13 13.72 17.89
C GLN A 38 6.70 12.27 17.70
N TRP A 39 6.59 11.52 18.79
CA TRP A 39 6.02 10.17 18.75
C TRP A 39 4.53 10.21 18.39
N GLY A 40 3.79 11.17 18.95
CA GLY A 40 2.38 11.39 18.61
C GLY A 40 2.15 11.70 17.12
N GLU A 41 3.04 12.47 16.48
CA GLU A 41 2.98 12.77 15.04
C GLU A 41 3.16 11.52 14.16
N VAL A 42 4.07 10.63 14.54
CA VAL A 42 4.30 9.34 13.86
C VAL A 42 3.05 8.48 13.94
N LEU A 43 2.50 8.32 15.15
CA LEU A 43 1.28 7.54 15.37
C LEU A 43 0.08 8.13 14.63
N PHE A 44 -0.08 9.45 14.65
CA PHE A 44 -1.15 10.14 13.92
C PHE A 44 -1.13 9.83 12.42
N SER A 45 0.06 9.83 11.81
CA SER A 45 0.23 9.54 10.38
C SER A 45 -0.17 8.10 10.04
N HIS A 46 0.18 7.15 10.91
CA HIS A 46 -0.23 5.77 10.79
C HIS A 46 -1.75 5.59 10.95
N TYR A 47 -2.37 6.22 11.96
CA TYR A 47 -3.83 6.14 12.15
C TYR A 47 -4.64 6.78 11.02
N LYS A 48 -4.03 7.67 10.22
CA LYS A 48 -4.60 8.19 8.98
C LYS A 48 -4.53 7.18 7.82
N GLY A 49 -3.75 6.12 7.95
CA GLY A 49 -3.50 5.11 6.92
C GLY A 49 -2.36 5.43 5.96
N ASP A 50 -1.43 6.34 6.31
CA ASP A 50 -0.22 6.61 5.51
C ASP A 50 1.03 6.04 6.22
N ASP A 51 1.19 4.72 6.13
CA ASP A 51 2.29 3.97 6.77
C ASP A 51 3.67 4.42 6.30
N LEU A 52 3.78 4.80 5.03
CA LEU A 52 5.01 5.33 4.48
C LEU A 52 5.36 6.70 5.08
N ASP A 53 4.38 7.61 5.20
CA ASP A 53 4.61 8.91 5.83
C ASP A 53 4.95 8.74 7.32
N ALA A 54 4.29 7.81 8.01
CA ALA A 54 4.63 7.45 9.39
C ALA A 54 6.08 6.97 9.50
N LEU A 55 6.53 6.08 8.61
CA LEU A 55 7.91 5.58 8.58
C LEU A 55 8.91 6.71 8.28
N ILE A 56 8.64 7.57 7.28
CA ILE A 56 9.49 8.71 6.93
C ILE A 56 9.64 9.65 8.13
N ARG A 57 8.54 9.99 8.81
CA ARG A 57 8.57 10.83 10.01
C ARG A 57 9.36 10.17 11.13
N LEU A 58 9.14 8.88 11.38
CA LEU A 58 9.87 8.14 12.41
C LEU A 58 11.37 8.23 12.18
N LEU A 59 11.84 7.87 10.98
CA LEU A 59 13.26 7.91 10.62
C LEU A 59 13.83 9.33 10.72
N ALA A 60 13.06 10.35 10.32
CA ALA A 60 13.49 11.74 10.45
C ALA A 60 13.62 12.18 11.93
N ARG A 61 12.74 11.73 12.83
CA ARG A 61 12.80 12.05 14.26
C ARG A 61 13.90 11.27 14.98
N GLU A 62 14.15 10.03 14.58
CA GLU A 62 15.28 9.22 15.03
C GLU A 62 16.60 9.90 14.68
N GLN A 63 16.78 10.35 13.43
CA GLN A 63 17.98 11.06 13.01
C GLN A 63 18.20 12.37 13.80
N GLN A 64 17.12 12.99 14.28
CA GLN A 64 17.18 14.19 15.14
C GLN A 64 17.44 13.85 16.62
N GLY A 65 17.54 12.57 16.99
CA GLY A 65 17.67 12.12 18.37
C GLY A 65 16.43 12.40 19.23
N LYS A 66 15.26 12.58 18.61
CA LYS A 66 13.99 12.98 19.29
C LYS A 66 13.11 11.81 19.71
N LEU A 67 13.57 10.57 19.50
CA LEU A 67 12.85 9.35 19.87
C LEU A 67 13.53 8.54 20.98
N LYS A 68 14.56 9.08 21.66
CA LYS A 68 15.35 8.33 22.66
C LYS A 68 14.50 7.67 23.75
N GLU A 69 13.48 8.36 24.25
CA GLU A 69 12.57 7.83 25.29
C GLU A 69 11.67 6.68 24.79
N HIS A 70 11.56 6.52 23.47
CA HIS A 70 10.70 5.55 22.80
C HIS A 70 11.48 4.68 21.80
N GLU A 71 12.81 4.57 21.93
CA GLU A 71 13.67 3.98 20.91
C GLU A 71 13.28 2.52 20.60
N THR A 72 13.11 1.69 21.62
CA THR A 72 12.67 0.29 21.48
C THR A 72 11.30 0.20 20.79
N THR A 73 10.34 0.99 21.25
CA THR A 73 8.98 1.01 20.68
C THR A 73 8.97 1.55 19.24
N ALA A 74 9.84 2.51 18.93
CA ALA A 74 9.99 3.07 17.60
C ALA A 74 10.64 2.06 16.65
N ASN A 75 11.63 1.29 17.10
CA ASN A 75 12.25 0.23 16.29
C ASN A 75 11.24 -0.88 15.95
N LEU A 76 10.46 -1.32 16.94
CA LEU A 76 9.42 -2.31 16.74
C LEU A 76 8.32 -1.81 15.80
N PHE A 77 7.88 -0.57 15.99
CA PHE A 77 6.90 0.08 15.13
C PHE A 77 7.40 0.24 13.69
N ALA A 78 8.65 0.67 13.50
CA ALA A 78 9.29 0.76 12.20
C ALA A 78 9.36 -0.61 11.51
N ALA A 79 9.72 -1.68 12.24
CA ALA A 79 9.70 -3.04 11.71
C ALA A 79 8.29 -3.46 11.27
N GLY A 80 7.26 -3.15 12.07
CA GLY A 80 5.86 -3.38 11.70
C GLY A 80 5.46 -2.66 10.40
N LEU A 81 5.76 -1.35 10.31
CA LEU A 81 5.50 -0.56 9.10
C LEU A 81 6.25 -1.13 7.88
N LEU A 82 7.50 -1.55 8.05
CA LEU A 82 8.27 -2.17 6.96
C LEU A 82 7.62 -3.47 6.50
N LEU A 83 7.07 -4.29 7.40
CA LEU A 83 6.33 -5.50 7.04
C LEU A 83 5.01 -5.21 6.32
N ASP A 84 4.27 -4.19 6.76
CA ASP A 84 3.07 -3.71 6.08
C ASP A 84 3.37 -3.26 4.66
N LEU A 85 4.52 -2.60 4.48
CA LEU A 85 5.08 -2.21 3.19
C LEU A 85 5.73 -3.37 2.42
N GLY A 86 5.68 -4.61 2.91
CA GLY A 86 6.22 -5.79 2.20
C GLY A 86 7.75 -5.85 2.14
N LEU A 87 8.45 -5.23 3.09
CA LEU A 87 9.91 -5.18 3.18
C LEU A 87 10.45 -6.05 4.33
N PRO A 88 10.36 -7.39 4.25
CA PRO A 88 10.70 -8.26 5.38
C PRO A 88 12.19 -8.24 5.73
N VAL A 89 13.07 -8.04 4.74
CA VAL A 89 14.53 -7.95 4.96
C VAL A 89 14.87 -6.71 5.77
N ALA A 90 14.39 -5.53 5.35
CA ALA A 90 14.62 -4.27 6.08
C ALA A 90 13.99 -4.32 7.49
N ALA A 91 12.81 -4.94 7.63
CA ALA A 91 12.19 -5.15 8.93
C ALA A 91 13.08 -6.02 9.83
N GLN A 92 13.65 -7.09 9.28
CA GLN A 92 14.53 -8.00 10.03
C GLN A 92 15.84 -7.32 10.42
N GLU A 93 16.49 -6.58 9.52
CA GLU A 93 17.68 -5.76 9.85
C GLU A 93 17.39 -4.76 10.99
N ARG A 94 16.19 -4.17 11.00
CA ARG A 94 15.77 -3.27 12.08
C ARG A 94 15.64 -3.99 13.42
N LEU A 95 15.13 -5.22 13.40
CA LEU A 95 14.96 -6.06 14.58
C LEU A 95 16.29 -6.61 15.10
N ASP A 96 17.20 -7.01 14.21
CA ASP A 96 18.53 -7.53 14.57
C ASP A 96 19.38 -6.49 15.31
N ASN A 97 19.15 -5.20 15.02
CA ASN A 97 19.76 -4.07 15.72
C ASN A 97 19.06 -3.70 17.04
N THR A 98 17.97 -4.38 17.41
CA THR A 98 17.26 -4.18 18.68
C THR A 98 17.75 -5.21 19.71
N PRO A 99 18.16 -4.81 20.93
CA PRO A 99 18.64 -5.75 21.94
C PRO A 99 17.61 -6.85 22.23
N ALA A 100 18.04 -8.12 22.14
CA ALA A 100 17.14 -9.29 22.24
C ALA A 100 16.36 -9.35 23.58
N ASP A 101 16.92 -8.74 24.61
CA ASP A 101 16.43 -8.67 25.99
C ASP A 101 15.24 -7.71 26.13
N MET A 102 15.06 -6.80 25.17
CA MET A 102 13.99 -5.79 25.19
C MET A 102 12.68 -6.26 24.57
N LEU A 103 12.69 -7.36 23.80
CA LEU A 103 11.51 -7.93 23.18
C LEU A 103 10.94 -9.08 24.03
N SER A 104 9.68 -8.96 24.42
CA SER A 104 8.98 -10.06 25.07
C SER A 104 8.82 -11.26 24.11
N ALA A 105 8.68 -12.46 24.67
CA ALA A 105 8.45 -13.66 23.85
C ALA A 105 7.19 -13.53 22.97
N TRP A 106 6.14 -12.86 23.48
CA TRP A 106 4.94 -12.52 22.72
C TRP A 106 5.25 -11.63 21.51
N GLN A 107 6.06 -10.58 21.68
CA GLN A 107 6.46 -9.70 20.57
C GLN A 107 7.26 -10.45 19.51
N LYS A 108 8.20 -11.33 19.93
CA LYS A 108 8.99 -12.16 19.02
C LYS A 108 8.10 -13.09 18.18
N SER A 109 7.22 -13.85 18.82
CA SER A 109 6.27 -14.74 18.14
C SER A 109 5.39 -13.99 17.13
N ARG A 110 4.90 -12.80 17.49
CA ARG A 110 4.06 -11.98 16.62
C ARG A 110 4.82 -11.41 15.42
N LEU A 111 6.06 -11.00 15.61
CA LEU A 111 6.93 -10.55 14.50
C LEU A 111 7.26 -11.70 13.55
N SER A 112 7.60 -12.88 14.07
CA SER A 112 7.80 -14.08 13.24
C SER A 112 6.54 -14.44 12.46
N MET A 113 5.34 -14.30 13.05
CA MET A 113 4.07 -14.48 12.32
C MET A 113 3.90 -13.46 11.19
N ALA A 114 4.24 -12.19 11.43
CA ALA A 114 4.15 -11.15 10.41
C ALA A 114 5.16 -11.37 9.28
N LEU A 115 6.40 -11.71 9.60
CA LEU A 115 7.43 -12.09 8.63
C LEU A 115 6.99 -13.30 7.80
N ALA A 116 6.45 -14.34 8.44
CA ALA A 116 5.95 -15.53 7.75
C ALA A 116 4.86 -15.17 6.72
N ARG A 117 3.92 -14.30 7.08
CA ARG A 117 2.86 -13.84 6.15
C ARG A 117 3.42 -13.09 4.96
N VAL A 118 4.35 -12.16 5.18
CA VAL A 118 4.96 -11.40 4.09
C VAL A 118 5.77 -12.32 3.17
N TYR A 119 6.59 -13.21 3.73
CA TYR A 119 7.33 -14.20 2.94
C TYR A 119 6.42 -15.16 2.18
N TYR A 120 5.29 -15.58 2.78
CA TYR A 120 4.31 -16.44 2.10
C TYR A 120 3.69 -15.73 0.89
N ARG A 121 3.26 -14.46 1.05
CA ARG A 121 2.71 -13.63 -0.03
C ARG A 121 3.71 -13.45 -1.17
N GLN A 122 4.99 -13.25 -0.83
CA GLN A 122 6.10 -13.14 -1.78
C GLN A 122 6.60 -14.48 -2.32
N GLN A 123 5.90 -15.58 -2.03
CA GLN A 123 6.25 -16.94 -2.48
C GLN A 123 7.62 -17.44 -1.99
N HIS A 124 8.19 -16.79 -0.98
CA HIS A 124 9.38 -17.26 -0.28
C HIS A 124 8.99 -18.30 0.79
N TYR A 125 8.36 -19.39 0.35
CA TYR A 125 7.73 -20.39 1.21
C TYR A 125 8.69 -21.02 2.24
N ASN A 126 9.95 -21.27 1.85
CA ASN A 126 10.97 -21.78 2.78
C ASN A 126 11.25 -20.78 3.92
N LYS A 127 11.34 -19.49 3.60
CA LYS A 127 11.52 -18.44 4.63
C LYS A 127 10.27 -18.32 5.50
N ALA A 128 9.08 -18.43 4.91
CA ALA A 128 7.83 -18.44 5.66
C ALA A 128 7.77 -19.61 6.66
N GLN A 129 8.13 -20.81 6.23
CA GLN A 129 8.19 -22.00 7.09
C GLN A 129 9.19 -21.84 8.23
N LEU A 130 10.39 -21.33 7.95
CA LEU A 130 11.40 -21.04 8.98
C LEU A 130 10.88 -20.06 10.03
N GLN A 131 10.18 -19.01 9.60
CA GLN A 131 9.59 -18.03 10.52
C GLN A 131 8.47 -18.64 11.36
N LEU A 132 7.59 -19.45 10.78
CA LEU A 132 6.54 -20.16 11.54
C LEU A 132 7.13 -21.13 12.58
N ALA A 133 8.26 -21.77 12.29
CA ALA A 133 8.93 -22.68 13.21
C ALA A 133 9.53 -21.99 14.45
N GLN A 134 9.83 -20.69 14.36
CA GLN A 134 10.38 -19.90 15.47
C GLN A 134 9.30 -19.41 16.47
N ILE A 135 8.02 -19.58 16.14
CA ILE A 135 6.90 -19.06 16.92
C ILE A 135 6.65 -19.95 18.15
N ASP A 136 6.82 -19.36 19.34
CA ASP A 136 6.37 -19.95 20.61
C ASP A 136 4.88 -19.67 20.83
N GLU A 137 4.08 -20.72 20.77
CA GLU A 137 2.61 -20.68 20.91
C GLU A 137 2.16 -20.32 22.33
N LYS A 138 2.99 -20.53 23.36
CA LYS A 138 2.65 -20.17 24.75
C LYS A 138 2.38 -18.68 24.96
N HIS A 139 2.86 -17.88 24.02
CA HIS A 139 2.79 -16.43 24.03
C HIS A 139 1.98 -15.89 22.85
N LEU A 140 1.04 -16.66 22.33
CA LEU A 140 0.08 -16.20 21.34
C LEU A 140 -1.34 -16.33 21.89
N ASP A 141 -2.24 -15.50 21.36
CA ASP A 141 -3.67 -15.76 21.56
C ASP A 141 -4.13 -16.91 20.67
N GLU A 142 -5.30 -17.47 20.99
CA GLU A 142 -5.87 -18.60 20.26
C GLU A 142 -6.06 -18.30 18.77
N ASP A 143 -6.35 -17.04 18.44
CA ASP A 143 -6.53 -16.58 17.06
C ASP A 143 -5.24 -16.67 16.25
N ASP A 144 -4.12 -16.23 16.81
CA ASP A 144 -2.80 -16.30 16.20
C ASP A 144 -2.31 -17.74 16.10
N ILE A 145 -2.54 -18.57 17.12
CA ILE A 145 -2.20 -20.01 17.08
C ILE A 145 -2.92 -20.70 15.91
N GLN A 146 -4.21 -20.42 15.74
CA GLN A 146 -4.95 -21.03 14.64
C GLN A 146 -4.55 -20.46 13.27
N ARG A 147 -4.15 -19.19 13.18
CA ARG A 147 -3.61 -18.61 11.93
C ARG A 147 -2.30 -19.29 11.55
N LYS A 148 -1.43 -19.56 12.54
CA LYS A 148 -0.20 -20.35 12.37
C LYS A 148 -0.51 -21.73 11.79
N ARG A 149 -1.52 -22.41 12.33
CA ARG A 149 -1.94 -23.76 11.90
C ARG A 149 -2.46 -23.75 10.46
N LEU A 150 -3.33 -22.79 10.10
CA LEU A 150 -3.80 -22.63 8.70
C LEU A 150 -2.63 -22.43 7.73
N MET A 151 -1.73 -21.51 8.04
CA MET A 151 -0.58 -21.22 7.16
C MET A 151 0.38 -22.41 7.07
N SER A 152 0.66 -23.06 8.19
CA SER A 152 1.47 -24.29 8.21
C SER A 152 0.85 -25.38 7.35
N ALA A 153 -0.46 -25.60 7.48
CA ALA A 153 -1.18 -26.58 6.68
C ALA A 153 -1.15 -26.27 5.18
N GLN A 154 -1.25 -25.00 4.79
CA GLN A 154 -1.13 -24.58 3.39
C GLN A 154 0.26 -24.90 2.82
N LEU A 155 1.31 -24.62 3.58
CA LEU A 155 2.69 -24.96 3.18
C LEU A 155 2.87 -26.48 3.05
N LEU A 156 2.35 -27.25 4.01
CA LEU A 156 2.39 -28.71 3.98
C LEU A 156 1.61 -29.28 2.79
N PHE A 157 0.40 -28.78 2.53
CA PHE A 157 -0.40 -29.18 1.37
C PHE A 157 0.34 -28.94 0.06
N ARG A 158 1.00 -27.77 -0.08
CA ARG A 158 1.81 -27.44 -1.26
C ARG A 158 3.00 -28.38 -1.45
N ASN A 159 3.56 -28.87 -0.35
CA ASN A 159 4.66 -29.84 -0.36
C ASN A 159 4.18 -31.29 -0.51
N HIS A 160 2.88 -31.52 -0.78
CA HIS A 160 2.25 -32.84 -0.88
C HIS A 160 2.24 -33.63 0.45
N GLU A 161 2.44 -32.95 1.58
CA GLU A 161 2.39 -33.50 2.94
C GLU A 161 0.95 -33.45 3.50
N TYR A 162 0.01 -34.09 2.80
CA TYR A 162 -1.43 -33.96 3.06
C TYR A 162 -1.87 -34.45 4.44
N GLU A 163 -1.26 -35.52 4.94
CA GLU A 163 -1.58 -36.04 6.27
C GLU A 163 -1.14 -35.06 7.37
N ALA A 164 0.06 -34.48 7.26
CA ALA A 164 0.55 -33.48 8.19
C ALA A 164 -0.32 -32.20 8.12
N ALA A 165 -0.72 -31.79 6.92
CA ALA A 165 -1.64 -30.67 6.73
C ALA A 165 -2.99 -30.93 7.44
N SER A 166 -3.56 -32.12 7.26
CA SER A 166 -4.81 -32.52 7.91
C SER A 166 -4.73 -32.44 9.43
N ARG A 167 -3.65 -32.96 10.04
CA ARG A 167 -3.43 -32.88 11.51
C ARG A 167 -3.40 -31.45 12.02
N GLN A 168 -2.75 -30.53 11.29
CA GLN A 168 -2.73 -29.11 11.65
C GLN A 168 -4.15 -28.50 11.61
N LEU A 169 -4.93 -28.82 10.58
CA LEU A 169 -6.25 -28.26 10.36
C LEU A 169 -7.30 -28.81 11.33
N GLU A 170 -7.19 -30.07 11.76
CA GLU A 170 -8.09 -30.68 12.75
C GLU A 170 -8.04 -29.97 14.11
N SER A 171 -6.89 -29.41 14.46
CA SER A 171 -6.70 -28.70 15.72
C SER A 171 -7.29 -27.27 15.74
N ILE A 172 -8.02 -26.86 14.71
CA ILE A 172 -8.63 -25.53 14.61
C ILE A 172 -10.09 -25.59 15.10
N GLU A 173 -10.34 -25.09 16.31
CA GLU A 173 -11.64 -25.22 16.99
C GLU A 173 -12.52 -23.94 16.94
N LYS A 174 -12.00 -22.80 16.45
CA LYS A 174 -12.70 -21.50 16.50
C LYS A 174 -13.96 -21.46 15.65
N LYS A 175 -15.04 -20.88 16.16
CA LYS A 175 -16.27 -20.66 15.41
C LYS A 175 -16.12 -19.51 14.38
N GLY A 176 -16.81 -19.64 13.24
CA GLY A 176 -16.85 -18.62 12.18
C GLY A 176 -16.06 -19.03 10.92
N ASN A 177 -15.79 -18.08 10.03
CA ASN A 177 -15.22 -18.33 8.70
C ASN A 177 -13.89 -19.09 8.75
N MET A 178 -13.08 -18.86 9.78
CA MET A 178 -11.79 -19.54 9.96
C MET A 178 -11.89 -21.06 10.07
N GLN A 179 -12.85 -21.58 10.84
CA GLN A 179 -13.09 -23.02 10.89
C GLN A 179 -13.67 -23.53 9.58
N LEU A 180 -14.46 -22.74 8.86
CA LEU A 180 -14.95 -23.15 7.55
C LEU A 180 -13.80 -23.32 6.56
N TYR A 181 -12.85 -22.37 6.53
CA TYR A 181 -11.61 -22.53 5.75
C TYR A 181 -10.79 -23.74 6.20
N ALA A 182 -10.67 -23.98 7.52
CA ALA A 182 -9.97 -25.14 8.03
C ALA A 182 -10.62 -26.45 7.57
N ARG A 183 -11.96 -26.56 7.66
CA ARG A 183 -12.72 -27.72 7.20
C ARG A 183 -12.60 -27.91 5.70
N TYR A 184 -12.69 -26.84 4.92
CA TYR A 184 -12.54 -26.89 3.47
C TYR A 184 -11.16 -27.42 3.08
N ASN A 185 -10.10 -26.80 3.61
CA ASN A 185 -8.72 -27.20 3.33
C ASN A 185 -8.42 -28.62 3.84
N ASN A 186 -9.02 -29.02 4.97
CA ASN A 186 -8.83 -30.36 5.52
C ASN A 186 -9.54 -31.40 4.66
N GLY A 187 -10.78 -31.08 4.23
CA GLY A 187 -11.52 -31.85 3.25
C GLY A 187 -10.68 -32.12 2.01
N LEU A 188 -10.14 -31.06 1.40
CA LEU A 188 -9.25 -31.20 0.24
C LEU A 188 -8.00 -32.04 0.55
N SER A 189 -7.34 -31.81 1.69
CA SER A 189 -6.14 -32.57 2.09
C SER A 189 -6.44 -34.07 2.19
N LEU A 190 -7.55 -34.43 2.83
CA LEU A 190 -7.98 -35.81 3.02
C LEU A 190 -8.39 -36.48 1.70
N LEU A 191 -9.02 -35.75 0.77
CA LEU A 191 -9.37 -36.28 -0.55
C LEU A 191 -8.15 -36.57 -1.45
N GLN A 192 -6.98 -36.01 -1.13
CA GLN A 192 -5.72 -36.32 -1.83
C GLN A 192 -5.03 -37.58 -1.30
N LEU A 193 -5.44 -38.08 -0.12
CA LEU A 193 -4.89 -39.31 0.43
C LEU A 193 -5.48 -40.52 -0.30
N ASN A 194 -4.65 -41.54 -0.51
CA ASN A 194 -5.09 -42.84 -1.00
C ASN A 194 -5.55 -43.74 0.16
N ASP A 195 -6.43 -43.21 1.02
CA ASP A 195 -7.04 -43.90 2.16
C ASP A 195 -8.56 -43.67 2.15
N PRO A 196 -9.38 -44.73 1.95
CA PRO A 196 -10.83 -44.60 1.92
C PRO A 196 -11.45 -43.98 3.18
N LEU A 197 -10.90 -44.25 4.37
CA LEU A 197 -11.43 -43.69 5.61
C LEU A 197 -11.16 -42.19 5.69
N ALA A 198 -9.96 -41.77 5.29
CA ALA A 198 -9.62 -40.36 5.17
C ALA A 198 -10.52 -39.65 4.15
N GLN A 199 -10.72 -40.25 2.97
CA GLN A 199 -11.58 -39.70 1.93
C GLN A 199 -13.02 -39.49 2.40
N VAL A 200 -13.63 -40.49 3.06
CA VAL A 200 -14.98 -40.36 3.64
C VAL A 200 -15.04 -39.22 4.65
N LYS A 201 -14.01 -39.07 5.50
CA LYS A 201 -13.93 -37.94 6.44
C LYS A 201 -13.80 -36.61 5.69
N GLY A 202 -13.02 -36.57 4.61
CA GLY A 202 -12.85 -35.40 3.76
C GLY A 202 -14.16 -34.95 3.12
N GLU A 203 -14.93 -35.89 2.58
CA GLU A 203 -16.26 -35.65 2.03
C GLU A 203 -17.20 -35.07 3.09
N GLN A 204 -17.27 -35.67 4.28
CA GLN A 204 -18.12 -35.18 5.37
C GLN A 204 -17.80 -33.74 5.77
N LEU A 205 -16.51 -33.37 5.77
CA LEU A 205 -16.10 -32.00 6.06
C LEU A 205 -16.60 -31.02 5.00
N LEU A 206 -16.47 -31.35 3.72
CA LEU A 206 -16.95 -30.50 2.62
C LEU A 206 -18.49 -30.45 2.58
N GLU A 207 -19.17 -31.57 2.79
CA GLU A 207 -20.64 -31.64 2.88
C GLU A 207 -21.17 -30.77 4.01
N SER A 208 -20.47 -30.72 5.14
CA SER A 208 -20.82 -29.83 6.24
C SER A 208 -20.82 -28.36 5.84
N ILE A 209 -20.00 -27.97 4.85
CA ILE A 209 -19.96 -26.61 4.29
C ILE A 209 -21.11 -26.39 3.30
N VAL A 210 -21.39 -27.38 2.45
CA VAL A 210 -22.50 -27.33 1.49
C VAL A 210 -23.86 -27.11 2.19
N GLN A 211 -24.04 -27.73 3.36
CA GLN A 211 -25.27 -27.64 4.15
C GLN A 211 -25.43 -26.31 4.92
N LEU A 212 -24.41 -25.45 4.95
CA LEU A 212 -24.50 -24.17 5.66
C LEU A 212 -25.50 -23.23 4.99
N GLN A 213 -26.12 -22.38 5.83
CA GLN A 213 -26.81 -21.16 5.44
C GLN A 213 -25.80 -20.02 5.45
N PRO A 214 -25.31 -19.53 4.29
CA PRO A 214 -24.27 -18.53 4.25
C PRO A 214 -24.74 -17.19 4.81
N LEU A 215 -23.90 -16.53 5.61
CA LEU A 215 -24.17 -15.24 6.24
C LEU A 215 -23.53 -14.05 5.50
N ASP A 216 -22.49 -14.33 4.71
CA ASP A 216 -21.71 -13.32 3.99
C ASP A 216 -21.23 -13.86 2.63
N GLN A 217 -20.63 -12.98 1.82
CA GLN A 217 -20.12 -13.34 0.50
C GLN A 217 -18.98 -14.38 0.56
N GLU A 218 -18.17 -14.39 1.62
CA GLU A 218 -17.07 -15.34 1.78
C GLU A 218 -17.60 -16.77 1.96
N GLN A 219 -18.60 -16.96 2.82
CA GLN A 219 -19.24 -18.26 3.04
C GLN A 219 -19.96 -18.76 1.80
N TYR A 220 -20.57 -17.85 1.05
CA TYR A 220 -21.18 -18.15 -0.25
C TYR A 220 -20.14 -18.67 -1.26
N ALA A 221 -18.99 -18.00 -1.36
CA ALA A 221 -17.90 -18.45 -2.23
C ALA A 221 -17.34 -19.81 -1.78
N LEU A 222 -17.15 -20.00 -0.47
CA LEU A 222 -16.62 -21.25 0.08
C LEU A 222 -17.60 -22.42 -0.12
N LYS A 223 -18.90 -22.18 0.00
CA LYS A 223 -19.95 -23.16 -0.30
C LYS A 223 -19.89 -23.60 -1.76
N ASP A 224 -19.83 -22.66 -2.69
CA ASP A 224 -19.74 -22.97 -4.12
C ASP A 224 -18.46 -23.76 -4.44
N GLN A 225 -17.33 -23.37 -3.83
CA GLN A 225 -16.07 -24.11 -3.97
C GLN A 225 -16.15 -25.53 -3.39
N ALA A 226 -16.85 -25.73 -2.28
CA ALA A 226 -17.06 -27.07 -1.71
C ALA A 226 -17.95 -27.94 -2.61
N ILE A 227 -19.00 -27.36 -3.22
CA ILE A 227 -19.85 -28.03 -4.20
C ILE A 227 -19.02 -28.49 -5.39
N LEU A 228 -18.22 -27.59 -5.99
CA LEU A 228 -17.37 -27.94 -7.14
C LEU A 228 -16.36 -29.03 -6.77
N ALA A 229 -15.67 -28.90 -5.62
CA ALA A 229 -14.67 -29.86 -5.17
C ALA A 229 -15.26 -31.27 -4.97
N LEU A 230 -16.43 -31.36 -4.32
CA LEU A 230 -17.13 -32.64 -4.15
C LEU A 230 -17.62 -33.22 -5.47
N ALA A 231 -18.08 -32.38 -6.40
CA ALA A 231 -18.53 -32.84 -7.72
C ALA A 231 -17.38 -33.41 -8.57
N LEU A 232 -16.25 -32.71 -8.62
CA LEU A 232 -15.03 -33.19 -9.29
C LEU A 232 -14.52 -34.49 -8.65
N TYR A 233 -14.50 -34.56 -7.32
CA TYR A 233 -14.17 -35.78 -6.61
C TYR A 233 -15.13 -36.92 -6.94
N SER A 234 -16.44 -36.65 -6.98
CA SER A 234 -17.47 -37.64 -7.33
C SER A 234 -17.27 -38.19 -8.75
N LEU A 235 -16.92 -37.36 -9.72
CA LEU A 235 -16.57 -37.81 -11.07
C LEU A 235 -15.33 -38.71 -11.09
N ARG A 236 -14.29 -38.35 -10.34
CA ARG A 236 -13.06 -39.15 -10.22
C ARG A 236 -13.33 -40.56 -9.69
N ILE A 237 -14.25 -40.69 -8.74
CA ILE A 237 -14.69 -42.00 -8.21
C ILE A 237 -15.83 -42.64 -9.02
N LYS A 238 -16.14 -42.11 -10.21
CA LYS A 238 -17.16 -42.58 -11.16
C LYS A 238 -18.61 -42.51 -10.64
N ASP A 239 -18.89 -41.63 -9.67
CA ASP A 239 -20.25 -41.31 -9.19
C ASP A 239 -20.80 -40.03 -9.84
N ALA A 240 -21.19 -40.15 -11.11
CA ALA A 240 -21.69 -39.03 -11.89
C ALA A 240 -23.01 -38.44 -11.36
N LYS A 241 -23.91 -39.27 -10.81
CA LYS A 241 -25.21 -38.81 -10.26
C LYS A 241 -25.02 -37.88 -9.08
N ARG A 242 -24.09 -38.20 -8.19
CA ARG A 242 -23.79 -37.35 -7.05
C ARG A 242 -23.22 -36.01 -7.50
N ALA A 243 -22.32 -36.01 -8.49
CA ALA A 243 -21.79 -34.78 -9.07
C ALA A 243 -22.92 -33.89 -9.63
N GLN A 244 -23.85 -34.46 -10.41
CA GLN A 244 -25.02 -33.74 -10.94
C GLN A 244 -25.86 -33.11 -9.83
N ASN A 245 -26.23 -33.90 -8.82
CA ASN A 245 -27.07 -33.44 -7.71
C ASN A 245 -26.42 -32.28 -6.95
N LEU A 246 -25.11 -32.30 -6.75
CA LEU A 246 -24.36 -31.21 -6.13
C LEU A 246 -24.35 -29.96 -7.00
N LEU A 247 -23.96 -30.10 -8.27
CA LEU A 247 -23.79 -28.98 -9.20
C LEU A 247 -25.10 -28.27 -9.55
N LEU A 248 -26.24 -28.96 -9.54
CA LEU A 248 -27.56 -28.34 -9.72
C LEU A 248 -27.93 -27.38 -8.57
N THR A 249 -27.23 -27.45 -7.43
CA THR A 249 -27.40 -26.51 -6.31
C THR A 249 -26.43 -25.32 -6.37
N LEU A 250 -25.49 -25.32 -7.32
CA LEU A 250 -24.52 -24.26 -7.50
C LEU A 250 -25.20 -22.98 -7.97
N ARG A 251 -24.70 -21.82 -7.51
CA ARG A 251 -25.25 -20.52 -7.91
C ARG A 251 -24.95 -20.22 -9.38
N VAL A 252 -25.92 -19.61 -10.05
CA VAL A 252 -25.82 -19.19 -11.46
C VAL A 252 -24.80 -18.06 -11.66
N ASP A 253 -24.58 -17.25 -10.62
CA ASP A 253 -23.59 -16.17 -10.62
C ASP A 253 -22.60 -16.39 -9.46
N GLY A 254 -21.43 -16.94 -9.76
CA GLY A 254 -20.40 -17.29 -8.78
C GLY A 254 -19.02 -17.47 -9.41
N LEU A 255 -17.98 -17.45 -8.57
CA LEU A 255 -16.58 -17.52 -9.02
C LEU A 255 -16.24 -18.82 -9.77
N VAL A 256 -16.95 -19.91 -9.45
CA VAL A 256 -16.72 -21.25 -9.99
C VAL A 256 -17.85 -21.72 -10.91
N THR A 257 -18.75 -20.81 -11.32
CA THR A 257 -19.95 -21.22 -12.07
C THR A 257 -19.61 -21.79 -13.44
N HIS A 258 -18.67 -21.19 -14.17
CA HIS A 258 -18.26 -21.74 -15.46
C HIS A 258 -17.67 -23.16 -15.34
N ASP A 259 -16.81 -23.37 -14.34
CA ASP A 259 -16.26 -24.70 -14.03
C ASP A 259 -17.39 -25.68 -13.66
N GLY A 260 -18.37 -25.21 -12.89
CA GLY A 260 -19.54 -25.99 -12.51
C GLY A 260 -20.42 -26.41 -13.69
N LEU A 261 -20.71 -25.51 -14.63
CA LEU A 261 -21.48 -25.80 -15.84
C LEU A 261 -20.76 -26.80 -16.74
N LEU A 262 -19.46 -26.62 -16.93
CA LEU A 262 -18.63 -27.54 -17.71
C LEU A 262 -18.63 -28.94 -17.06
N THR A 263 -18.39 -29.00 -15.75
CA THR A 263 -18.39 -30.24 -14.95
C THR A 263 -19.76 -30.91 -14.97
N LEU A 264 -20.85 -30.14 -14.96
CA LEU A 264 -22.22 -30.66 -15.03
C LEU A 264 -22.46 -31.32 -16.38
N GLY A 265 -22.01 -30.72 -17.48
CA GLY A 265 -22.05 -31.36 -18.80
C GLY A 265 -21.26 -32.68 -18.84
N TRP A 266 -20.04 -32.70 -18.30
CA TRP A 266 -19.23 -33.93 -18.20
C TRP A 266 -19.92 -35.00 -17.34
N SER A 267 -20.59 -34.61 -16.27
CA SER A 267 -21.32 -35.53 -15.41
C SER A 267 -22.53 -36.18 -16.10
N TYR A 268 -23.21 -35.48 -17.02
CA TYR A 268 -24.27 -36.09 -17.83
C TYR A 268 -23.70 -36.97 -18.94
N ALA A 269 -22.61 -36.54 -19.57
CA ALA A 269 -21.92 -37.32 -20.60
C ALA A 269 -21.38 -38.65 -20.06
N ALA A 270 -20.87 -38.67 -18.82
CA ALA A 270 -20.41 -39.89 -18.15
C ALA A 270 -21.54 -40.93 -17.94
N GLU A 271 -22.81 -40.50 -17.91
CA GLU A 271 -23.97 -41.40 -17.87
C GLU A 271 -24.55 -41.73 -19.25
N GLY A 272 -23.94 -41.20 -20.32
CA GLY A 272 -24.46 -41.32 -21.69
C GLY A 272 -25.62 -40.38 -22.02
N ASP A 273 -26.02 -39.47 -21.12
CA ASP A 273 -27.06 -38.46 -21.37
C ASP A 273 -26.47 -37.23 -22.08
N TYR A 274 -26.01 -37.45 -23.30
CA TYR A 274 -25.41 -36.39 -24.13
C TYR A 274 -26.39 -35.26 -24.48
N LYS A 275 -27.71 -35.54 -24.45
CA LYS A 275 -28.74 -34.52 -24.69
C LYS A 275 -28.78 -33.48 -23.59
N LYS A 276 -28.71 -33.90 -22.32
CA LYS A 276 -28.61 -32.95 -21.20
C LYS A 276 -27.25 -32.30 -21.13
N ALA A 277 -26.16 -33.04 -21.39
CA ALA A 277 -24.82 -32.46 -21.42
C ALA A 277 -24.73 -31.27 -22.39
N LEU A 278 -25.32 -31.43 -23.58
CA LEU A 278 -25.36 -30.41 -24.62
C LEU A 278 -26.02 -29.10 -24.16
N ILE A 279 -27.04 -29.14 -23.29
CA ILE A 279 -27.71 -27.92 -22.79
C ILE A 279 -26.72 -27.01 -22.06
N TYR A 280 -25.89 -27.59 -21.17
CA TYR A 280 -24.95 -26.83 -20.37
C TYR A 280 -23.73 -26.38 -21.18
N TRP A 281 -23.23 -27.24 -22.07
CA TRP A 281 -22.11 -26.88 -22.93
C TRP A 281 -22.50 -25.83 -23.99
N LEU A 282 -23.70 -25.87 -24.54
CA LEU A 282 -24.19 -24.81 -25.43
C LEU A 282 -24.26 -23.47 -24.70
N LYS A 283 -24.87 -23.47 -23.50
CA LYS A 283 -24.97 -22.25 -22.70
C LYS A 283 -23.59 -21.65 -22.39
N LEU A 284 -22.60 -22.48 -22.11
CA LEU A 284 -21.22 -22.05 -21.87
C LEU A 284 -20.51 -21.59 -23.15
N SER A 285 -20.78 -22.25 -24.29
CA SER A 285 -20.16 -21.93 -25.58
C SER A 285 -20.59 -20.59 -26.18
N GLU A 286 -21.76 -20.11 -25.77
CA GLU A 286 -22.36 -18.84 -26.20
C GLU A 286 -21.84 -17.62 -25.42
N GLU A 287 -21.02 -17.82 -24.40
CA GLU A 287 -20.44 -16.72 -23.62
C GLU A 287 -19.43 -15.90 -24.45
N ASP A 288 -19.44 -14.57 -24.27
CA ASP A 288 -18.66 -13.63 -25.09
C ASP A 288 -17.14 -13.67 -24.82
N ASP A 289 -16.71 -14.28 -23.71
CA ASP A 289 -15.31 -14.29 -23.26
C ASP A 289 -14.47 -15.38 -23.95
N LEU A 290 -13.93 -15.05 -25.12
CA LEU A 290 -13.13 -15.96 -25.95
C LEU A 290 -11.88 -16.53 -25.26
N LEU A 291 -11.40 -15.90 -24.19
CA LEU A 291 -10.17 -16.30 -23.50
C LEU A 291 -10.42 -17.10 -22.21
N GLU A 292 -11.68 -17.29 -21.84
CA GLU A 292 -12.09 -18.13 -20.72
C GLU A 292 -11.86 -19.64 -21.07
N PRO A 293 -11.11 -20.42 -20.26
CA PRO A 293 -10.76 -21.80 -20.57
C PRO A 293 -11.97 -22.72 -20.73
N THR A 294 -12.94 -22.57 -19.84
CA THR A 294 -14.13 -23.41 -19.80
C THR A 294 -15.02 -23.18 -21.02
N VAL A 295 -15.12 -21.94 -21.50
CA VAL A 295 -15.77 -21.59 -22.77
C VAL A 295 -15.05 -22.28 -23.93
N GLN A 296 -13.72 -22.21 -23.97
CA GLN A 296 -12.94 -22.87 -25.02
C GLN A 296 -13.12 -24.39 -25.02
N GLU A 297 -13.11 -25.04 -23.86
CA GLU A 297 -13.36 -26.48 -23.76
C GLU A 297 -14.79 -26.84 -24.20
N SER A 298 -15.77 -26.00 -23.91
CA SER A 298 -17.16 -26.23 -24.32
C SER A 298 -17.34 -26.24 -25.85
N TRP A 299 -16.54 -25.47 -26.59
CA TRP A 299 -16.55 -25.48 -28.06
C TRP A 299 -16.22 -26.86 -28.64
N LEU A 300 -15.38 -27.64 -27.95
CA LEU A 300 -15.08 -29.03 -28.34
C LEU A 300 -16.11 -30.02 -27.79
N ALA A 301 -16.64 -29.77 -26.60
CA ALA A 301 -17.60 -30.65 -25.93
C ALA A 301 -18.97 -30.70 -26.64
N VAL A 302 -19.43 -29.57 -27.20
CA VAL A 302 -20.69 -29.49 -27.99
C VAL A 302 -20.71 -30.44 -29.19
N PRO A 303 -19.77 -30.37 -30.16
CA PRO A 303 -19.73 -31.29 -31.29
C PRO A 303 -19.46 -32.74 -30.88
N TYR A 304 -18.72 -32.95 -29.79
CA TYR A 304 -18.56 -34.28 -29.20
C TYR A 304 -19.91 -34.87 -28.76
N ALA A 305 -20.78 -34.10 -28.09
CA ALA A 305 -22.11 -34.57 -27.72
C ALA A 305 -22.97 -34.93 -28.95
N TYR A 306 -22.93 -34.12 -30.02
CA TYR A 306 -23.64 -34.44 -31.27
C TYR A 306 -23.14 -35.75 -31.89
N GLN A 307 -21.82 -35.94 -31.92
CA GLN A 307 -21.22 -37.16 -32.43
C GLN A 307 -21.69 -38.39 -31.65
N GLN A 308 -21.72 -38.31 -30.32
CA GLN A 308 -22.15 -39.44 -29.47
C GLN A 308 -23.66 -39.73 -29.59
N GLN A 309 -24.45 -38.75 -30.02
CA GLN A 309 -25.87 -38.94 -30.35
C GLN A 309 -26.10 -39.51 -31.76
N GLY A 310 -25.04 -39.69 -32.55
CA GLY A 310 -25.12 -40.14 -33.95
C GLY A 310 -25.48 -39.04 -34.95
N ASP A 311 -25.59 -37.78 -34.51
CA ASP A 311 -25.82 -36.64 -35.39
C ASP A 311 -24.48 -36.15 -35.98
N PHE A 312 -23.97 -36.90 -36.96
CA PHE A 312 -22.67 -36.61 -37.56
C PHE A 312 -22.64 -35.30 -38.36
N GLN A 313 -23.78 -34.86 -38.91
CA GLN A 313 -23.84 -33.60 -39.65
C GLN A 313 -23.66 -32.41 -38.70
N SER A 314 -24.42 -32.38 -37.59
CA SER A 314 -24.25 -31.35 -36.56
C SER A 314 -22.89 -31.42 -35.89
N ALA A 315 -22.32 -32.62 -35.71
CA ALA A 315 -20.97 -32.79 -35.17
C ALA A 315 -19.90 -32.20 -36.09
N ILE A 316 -19.94 -32.49 -37.39
CA ILE A 316 -19.01 -31.92 -38.38
C ILE A 316 -19.10 -30.38 -38.36
N TYR A 317 -20.31 -29.83 -38.44
CA TYR A 317 -20.51 -28.38 -38.39
C TYR A 317 -20.00 -27.78 -37.07
N GLY A 318 -20.29 -28.42 -35.93
CA GLY A 318 -19.83 -27.95 -34.62
C GLY A 318 -18.31 -27.98 -34.48
N TYR A 319 -17.62 -29.01 -35.00
CA TYR A 319 -16.15 -29.05 -34.99
C TYR A 319 -15.54 -27.97 -35.90
N GLU A 320 -16.16 -27.64 -37.04
CA GLU A 320 -15.73 -26.52 -37.88
C GLU A 320 -15.90 -25.17 -37.17
N GLN A 321 -17.01 -24.98 -36.47
CA GLN A 321 -17.24 -23.78 -35.64
C GLN A 321 -16.24 -23.69 -34.49
N ALA A 322 -15.97 -24.81 -33.79
CA ALA A 322 -14.98 -24.87 -32.73
C ALA A 322 -13.59 -24.45 -33.21
N LEU A 323 -13.16 -24.96 -34.36
CA LEU A 323 -11.89 -24.58 -34.99
C LEU A 323 -11.84 -23.06 -35.26
N SER A 324 -12.89 -22.51 -35.87
CA SER A 324 -13.01 -21.08 -36.14
C SER A 324 -12.94 -20.25 -34.85
N SER A 325 -13.65 -20.66 -33.79
CA SER A 325 -13.63 -19.96 -32.49
C SER A 325 -12.27 -20.03 -31.80
N HIS A 326 -11.59 -21.19 -31.83
CA HIS A 326 -10.23 -21.33 -31.30
C HIS A 326 -9.22 -20.45 -32.07
N LEU A 327 -9.32 -20.37 -33.40
CA LEU A 327 -8.48 -19.47 -34.19
C LEU A 327 -8.70 -18.00 -33.82
N LYS A 328 -9.96 -17.56 -33.66
CA LYS A 328 -10.27 -16.21 -33.17
C LYS A 328 -9.73 -15.96 -31.76
N ALA A 329 -9.79 -16.96 -30.87
CA ALA A 329 -9.22 -16.85 -29.54
C ALA A 329 -7.68 -16.73 -29.59
N LEU A 330 -7.01 -17.45 -30.48
CA LEU A 330 -5.56 -17.32 -30.72
C LEU A 330 -5.19 -15.95 -31.28
N GLU A 331 -5.97 -15.41 -32.23
CA GLU A 331 -5.79 -14.04 -32.74
C GLU A 331 -5.95 -12.99 -31.63
N SER A 332 -6.98 -13.15 -30.79
CA SER A 332 -7.18 -12.30 -29.62
C SER A 332 -6.00 -12.37 -28.66
N LEU A 333 -5.50 -13.58 -28.36
CA LEU A 333 -4.36 -13.78 -27.49
C LEU A 333 -3.07 -13.14 -28.05
N ASN A 334 -2.81 -13.29 -29.35
CA ASN A 334 -1.67 -12.64 -30.01
C ASN A 334 -1.81 -11.11 -29.97
N SER A 335 -3.02 -10.57 -30.13
CA SER A 335 -3.25 -9.13 -30.01
C SER A 335 -2.96 -8.59 -28.60
N LEU A 336 -3.22 -9.38 -27.55
CA LEU A 336 -2.86 -9.02 -26.17
C LEU A 336 -1.34 -8.99 -25.97
N GLU A 337 -0.63 -9.92 -26.60
CA GLU A 337 0.85 -9.96 -26.60
C GLU A 337 1.43 -8.72 -27.28
N ASP A 338 1.01 -8.45 -28.52
CA ASP A 338 1.50 -7.35 -29.35
C ASP A 338 1.26 -5.98 -28.71
N GLN A 339 0.13 -5.82 -28.01
CA GLN A 339 -0.24 -4.58 -27.33
C GLN A 339 0.38 -4.45 -25.93
N GLU A 340 1.08 -5.48 -25.45
CA GLU A 340 1.55 -5.57 -24.08
C GLU A 340 0.44 -5.23 -23.06
N ALA A 341 -0.72 -5.86 -23.24
CA ALA A 341 -1.97 -5.48 -22.57
C ALA A 341 -1.87 -5.46 -21.03
N TRP A 342 -0.93 -6.21 -20.45
CA TRP A 342 -0.63 -6.19 -19.02
C TRP A 342 -0.26 -4.78 -18.50
N ARG A 343 0.33 -3.90 -19.33
CA ARG A 343 0.66 -2.51 -18.95
C ARG A 343 -0.57 -1.70 -18.56
N ALA A 344 -1.74 -2.07 -19.05
CA ALA A 344 -3.01 -1.49 -18.62
C ALA A 344 -3.21 -1.57 -17.09
N LEU A 345 -2.61 -2.56 -16.42
CA LEU A 345 -2.81 -2.80 -15.00
C LEU A 345 -1.92 -1.94 -14.09
N LEU A 346 -0.90 -1.27 -14.64
CA LEU A 346 0.06 -0.48 -13.88
C LEU A 346 -0.62 0.67 -13.10
N TYR A 347 -1.56 1.37 -13.73
CA TYR A 347 -2.19 2.59 -13.18
C TYR A 347 -3.67 2.35 -12.81
N GLN A 348 -3.89 1.59 -11.74
CA GLN A 348 -5.21 1.09 -11.29
C GLN A 348 -6.33 2.15 -11.09
N GLN A 349 -6.01 3.45 -11.04
CA GLN A 349 -7.01 4.54 -10.94
C GLN A 349 -7.64 4.96 -12.28
N GLN A 350 -7.15 4.49 -13.44
CA GLN A 350 -7.62 4.94 -14.77
C GLN A 350 -8.33 3.85 -15.61
N THR A 351 -8.52 2.64 -15.07
CA THR A 351 -8.65 1.43 -15.91
C THR A 351 -10.05 0.85 -16.07
N ALA A 352 -11.08 1.39 -15.43
CA ALA A 352 -12.45 0.87 -15.60
C ALA A 352 -12.96 0.95 -17.06
N ASN A 353 -12.32 1.76 -17.91
CA ASN A 353 -12.71 1.98 -19.30
C ASN A 353 -11.68 1.47 -20.33
N ASN A 354 -10.70 0.63 -19.95
CA ASN A 354 -9.71 0.13 -20.92
C ASN A 354 -10.24 -1.05 -21.75
N SER A 355 -9.83 -1.15 -23.02
CA SER A 355 -10.17 -2.24 -23.94
C SER A 355 -9.81 -3.62 -23.37
N PHE A 356 -8.65 -3.74 -22.72
CA PHE A 356 -8.21 -5.00 -22.10
C PHE A 356 -9.19 -5.50 -21.02
N THR A 357 -9.65 -4.62 -20.13
CA THR A 357 -10.55 -5.00 -19.04
C THR A 357 -11.96 -5.32 -19.50
N LYS A 358 -12.38 -4.74 -20.63
CA LYS A 358 -13.73 -4.92 -21.18
C LYS A 358 -13.83 -6.14 -22.10
N ASN A 359 -12.81 -6.36 -22.93
CA ASN A 359 -12.87 -7.34 -24.02
C ASN A 359 -12.17 -8.67 -23.69
N SER A 360 -11.42 -8.74 -22.59
CA SER A 360 -10.72 -9.96 -22.18
C SER A 360 -10.75 -10.18 -20.65
N PRO A 361 -11.94 -10.12 -20.03
CA PRO A 361 -12.06 -10.19 -18.57
C PRO A 361 -11.56 -11.53 -17.99
N GLY A 362 -11.72 -12.64 -18.70
CA GLY A 362 -11.22 -13.96 -18.28
C GLY A 362 -9.70 -14.03 -18.21
N PHE A 363 -9.03 -13.55 -19.25
CA PHE A 363 -7.57 -13.47 -19.23
C PHE A 363 -7.06 -12.50 -18.15
N GLN A 364 -7.73 -11.36 -17.95
CA GLN A 364 -7.39 -10.45 -16.85
C GLN A 364 -7.54 -11.15 -15.48
N ARG A 365 -8.63 -11.89 -15.24
CA ARG A 365 -8.82 -12.66 -14.01
C ARG A 365 -7.70 -13.67 -13.80
N GLN A 366 -7.23 -14.34 -14.86
CA GLN A 366 -6.11 -15.28 -14.78
C GLN A 366 -4.78 -14.58 -14.48
N LEU A 367 -4.48 -13.51 -15.19
CA LEU A 367 -3.24 -12.75 -15.03
C LEU A 367 -3.16 -12.09 -13.65
N VAL A 368 -4.26 -11.48 -13.20
CA VAL A 368 -4.36 -10.95 -11.84
C VAL A 368 -4.37 -12.10 -10.85
N GLY A 369 -5.01 -13.22 -11.17
CA GLY A 369 -4.99 -14.43 -10.35
C GLY A 369 -3.56 -14.88 -10.06
N ASP A 370 -2.70 -14.88 -11.07
CA ASP A 370 -1.31 -15.30 -11.00
C ASP A 370 -0.53 -14.60 -9.87
N ALA A 371 -0.09 -15.41 -8.90
CA ALA A 371 0.54 -14.89 -7.69
C ALA A 371 1.88 -14.18 -7.96
N GLU A 372 2.66 -14.62 -8.96
CA GLU A 372 3.95 -14.00 -9.27
C GLU A 372 3.74 -12.64 -9.94
N PHE A 373 2.88 -12.60 -10.96
CA PHE A 373 2.53 -11.37 -11.64
C PHE A 373 1.93 -10.35 -10.68
N PHE A 374 1.02 -10.77 -9.80
CA PHE A 374 0.39 -9.86 -8.85
C PHE A 374 1.37 -9.26 -7.85
N GLU A 375 2.31 -10.05 -7.32
CA GLU A 375 3.32 -9.52 -6.40
C GLU A 375 4.23 -8.51 -7.11
N LEU A 376 4.68 -8.80 -8.34
CA LEU A 376 5.46 -7.87 -9.16
C LEU A 376 4.70 -6.56 -9.42
N LEU A 377 3.42 -6.66 -9.78
CA LEU A 377 2.55 -5.51 -10.00
C LEU A 377 2.39 -4.67 -8.73
N SER A 378 2.16 -5.32 -7.59
CA SER A 378 2.02 -4.64 -6.29
C SER A 378 3.31 -3.90 -5.91
N GLN A 379 4.46 -4.55 -6.06
CA GLN A 379 5.77 -3.95 -5.77
C GLN A 379 6.07 -2.78 -6.71
N TRP A 380 5.79 -2.92 -8.01
CA TRP A 380 5.93 -1.83 -8.98
C TRP A 380 5.04 -0.63 -8.61
N GLN A 381 3.77 -0.86 -8.27
CA GLN A 381 2.83 0.22 -7.91
C GLN A 381 3.27 0.96 -6.64
N GLN A 382 3.84 0.23 -5.68
CA GLN A 382 4.40 0.80 -4.47
C GLN A 382 5.66 1.62 -4.79
N LEU A 383 6.55 1.09 -5.63
CA LEU A 383 7.76 1.78 -6.09
C LEU A 383 7.41 3.10 -6.80
N TYR A 384 6.41 3.07 -7.68
CA TYR A 384 5.91 4.25 -8.38
C TYR A 384 5.40 5.33 -7.41
N LYS A 385 4.67 4.94 -6.35
CA LYS A 385 4.24 5.90 -5.31
C LYS A 385 5.42 6.49 -4.56
N TRP A 386 6.44 5.68 -4.27
CA TRP A 386 7.64 6.13 -3.55
C TRP A 386 8.50 7.06 -4.39
N ASP A 387 8.69 6.76 -5.68
CA ASP A 387 9.39 7.63 -6.61
C ASP A 387 8.71 9.01 -6.68
N ASN A 388 7.38 9.04 -6.83
CA ASN A 388 6.63 10.31 -6.82
C ASN A 388 6.84 11.13 -5.53
N LYS A 389 6.84 10.49 -4.34
CA LYS A 389 7.13 11.19 -3.07
C LYS A 389 8.59 11.68 -3.03
N LEU A 390 9.55 10.90 -3.51
CA LEU A 390 10.97 11.27 -3.57
C LEU A 390 11.19 12.46 -4.52
N GLN A 391 10.63 12.40 -5.72
CA GLN A 391 10.68 13.48 -6.70
C GLN A 391 10.11 14.77 -6.11
N PHE A 392 8.93 14.69 -5.47
CA PHE A 392 8.35 15.83 -4.77
C PHE A 392 9.30 16.39 -3.70
N ALA A 393 9.90 15.54 -2.87
CA ALA A 393 10.88 15.97 -1.87
C ALA A 393 12.13 16.64 -2.49
N LEU A 394 12.61 16.16 -3.64
CA LEU A 394 13.73 16.75 -4.36
C LEU A 394 13.39 18.14 -4.92
N THR A 395 12.17 18.33 -5.43
CA THR A 395 11.74 19.67 -5.89
C THR A 395 11.70 20.69 -4.74
N ALA A 396 11.37 20.24 -3.52
CA ALA A 396 11.33 21.10 -2.34
C ALA A 396 12.72 21.60 -1.87
N LEU A 397 13.81 20.93 -2.25
CA LEU A 397 15.17 21.35 -1.87
C LEU A 397 15.57 22.69 -2.49
N THR A 398 15.06 23.02 -3.68
CA THR A 398 15.40 24.29 -4.36
C THR A 398 14.86 25.50 -3.61
N PRO A 399 13.55 25.57 -3.25
CA PRO A 399 13.04 26.61 -2.37
C PRO A 399 13.73 26.68 -1.00
N ILE A 400 14.07 25.54 -0.39
CA ILE A 400 14.77 25.51 0.91
C ILE A 400 16.14 26.17 0.79
N ARG A 401 16.91 25.87 -0.27
CA ARG A 401 18.20 26.53 -0.53
C ARG A 401 18.04 28.05 -0.62
N VAL A 402 17.10 28.53 -1.43
CA VAL A 402 16.83 29.97 -1.61
C VAL A 402 16.42 30.61 -0.29
N MET A 403 15.60 29.93 0.52
CA MET A 403 15.19 30.40 1.84
C MET A 403 16.39 30.55 2.79
N LEU A 404 17.31 29.58 2.81
CA LEU A 404 18.51 29.63 3.64
C LEU A 404 19.42 30.80 3.24
N GLU A 405 19.69 30.96 1.95
CA GLU A 405 20.50 32.06 1.41
C GLU A 405 19.87 33.43 1.72
N THR A 406 18.55 33.56 1.49
CA THR A 406 17.81 34.81 1.76
C THR A 406 17.77 35.14 3.26
N ASN A 407 17.60 34.15 4.12
CA ASN A 407 17.57 34.35 5.56
C ASN A 407 18.94 34.78 6.11
N ASP A 408 20.03 34.22 5.57
CA ASP A 408 21.39 34.62 5.93
C ASP A 408 21.68 36.06 5.49
N GLN A 409 21.30 36.43 4.26
CA GLN A 409 21.45 37.80 3.78
C GLN A 409 20.65 38.80 4.61
N ARG A 410 19.35 38.53 4.84
CA ARG A 410 18.49 39.36 5.70
C ARG A 410 19.07 39.51 7.10
N PHE A 411 19.70 38.47 7.63
CA PHE A 411 20.35 38.56 8.93
C PHE A 411 21.60 39.44 8.88
N LYS A 412 22.48 39.28 7.88
CA LYS A 412 23.66 40.14 7.72
C LYS A 412 23.27 41.62 7.61
N GLU A 413 22.27 41.94 6.82
CA GLU A 413 21.75 43.31 6.67
C GLU A 413 21.17 43.85 7.98
N LYS A 414 20.29 43.08 8.63
CA LYS A 414 19.66 43.52 9.90
C LYS A 414 20.65 43.60 11.05
N SER A 415 21.58 42.66 11.15
CA SER A 415 22.61 42.68 12.20
C SER A 415 23.57 43.85 12.04
N ALA A 416 23.95 44.20 10.81
CA ALA A 416 24.72 45.42 10.54
C ALA A 416 23.97 46.68 10.99
N LEU A 417 22.69 46.80 10.63
CA LEU A 417 21.85 47.94 11.03
C LEU A 417 21.64 48.01 12.55
N VAL A 418 21.41 46.87 13.21
CA VAL A 418 21.28 46.83 14.67
C VAL A 418 22.61 47.21 15.33
N ASN A 419 23.74 46.69 14.88
CA ASN A 419 25.05 47.04 15.41
C ASN A 419 25.36 48.54 15.23
N GLU A 420 24.99 49.13 14.11
CA GLU A 420 25.11 50.57 13.87
C GLU A 420 24.25 51.39 14.86
N LYS A 421 22.98 50.99 15.05
CA LYS A 421 22.07 51.64 16.00
C LYS A 421 22.53 51.50 17.45
N LEU A 422 23.05 50.32 17.83
CA LEU A 422 23.62 50.09 19.16
C LEU A 422 24.83 51.00 19.39
N LYS A 423 25.71 51.17 18.39
CA LYS A 423 26.82 52.13 18.45
C LYS A 423 26.34 53.57 18.63
N GLN A 424 25.37 54.01 17.82
CA GLN A 424 24.79 55.35 17.94
C GLN A 424 24.20 55.60 19.33
N ILE A 425 23.51 54.62 19.92
CA ILE A 425 22.95 54.74 21.27
C ILE A 425 24.06 54.78 22.33
N SER A 426 25.11 53.97 22.20
CA SER A 426 26.26 54.02 23.12
C SER A 426 26.98 55.36 23.06
N ASP A 427 27.11 55.98 21.88
CA ASP A 427 27.77 57.27 21.69
C ASP A 427 27.01 58.43 22.34
N LEU A 428 25.67 58.31 22.47
CA LEU A 428 24.85 59.33 23.12
C LEU A 428 25.11 59.44 24.62
N LYS A 429 25.80 58.46 25.23
CA LYS A 429 26.20 58.44 26.65
C LYS A 429 25.04 58.80 27.59
N LEU A 430 23.84 58.26 27.29
CA LEU A 430 22.59 58.64 27.97
C LEU A 430 22.64 58.42 29.49
N ALA A 431 23.36 57.38 29.94
CA ALA A 431 23.58 57.12 31.35
C ALA A 431 24.42 58.22 32.03
N GLU A 432 25.48 58.72 31.37
CA GLU A 432 26.29 59.84 31.87
C GLU A 432 25.41 61.09 31.97
N LYS A 433 24.66 61.43 30.91
CA LYS A 433 23.74 62.59 30.90
C LYS A 433 22.66 62.52 31.98
N GLN A 434 22.11 61.33 32.24
CA GLN A 434 21.14 61.18 33.34
C GLN A 434 21.80 61.39 34.70
N SER A 435 23.01 60.87 34.90
CA SER A 435 23.73 61.08 36.16
C SER A 435 24.00 62.57 36.40
N GLU A 436 24.35 63.30 35.34
CA GLU A 436 24.54 64.75 35.35
C GLU A 436 23.23 65.47 35.68
N LEU A 437 22.11 65.14 35.01
CA LEU A 437 20.80 65.73 35.31
C LEU A 437 20.34 65.46 36.74
N LYS A 438 20.60 64.26 37.28
CA LYS A 438 20.34 63.93 38.70
C LYS A 438 21.19 64.79 39.65
N GLN A 439 22.46 65.04 39.31
CA GLN A 439 23.33 65.92 40.08
C GLN A 439 22.85 67.38 40.02
N ILE A 440 22.52 67.89 38.83
CA ILE A 440 21.97 69.24 38.64
C ILE A 440 20.70 69.40 39.46
N LEU A 441 19.77 68.44 39.40
CA LEU A 441 18.54 68.47 40.19
C LEU A 441 18.80 68.48 41.70
N LYS A 442 19.81 67.73 42.17
CA LYS A 442 20.23 67.75 43.58
C LYS A 442 20.78 69.12 44.01
N GLN A 443 21.56 69.78 43.15
CA GLN A 443 22.08 71.13 43.39
C GLN A 443 20.96 72.19 43.38
N GLN A 444 20.06 72.14 42.40
CA GLN A 444 18.94 73.08 42.27
C GLN A 444 17.94 72.97 43.43
N LYS A 445 17.80 71.78 44.03
CA LYS A 445 17.02 71.59 45.27
C LYS A 445 17.56 72.36 46.48
N GLN A 446 18.82 72.79 46.48
CA GLN A 446 19.45 73.54 47.57
C GLN A 446 19.41 75.07 47.34
N LEU A 447 19.14 75.52 46.11
CA LEU A 447 19.06 76.94 45.78
C LEU A 447 17.69 77.53 46.13
N ALA A 448 17.68 78.82 46.48
CA ALA A 448 16.46 79.59 46.75
C ALA A 448 15.60 79.73 45.49
N VAL A 449 16.24 79.91 44.33
CA VAL A 449 15.62 79.88 43.01
C VAL A 449 16.24 78.73 42.23
N ALA A 450 15.41 77.79 41.78
CA ALA A 450 15.85 76.66 40.97
C ALA A 450 15.96 77.08 39.49
N GLU A 451 16.94 77.94 39.19
CA GLU A 451 17.05 78.67 37.93
C GLU A 451 17.01 77.77 36.68
N LEU A 452 17.65 76.60 36.73
CA LEU A 452 17.71 75.64 35.61
C LEU A 452 16.44 74.79 35.45
N LEU A 453 15.50 74.88 36.40
CA LEU A 453 14.24 74.14 36.40
C LEU A 453 13.02 75.06 36.19
N LEU A 454 13.27 76.36 35.97
CA LEU A 454 12.22 77.32 35.66
C LEU A 454 11.59 77.01 34.30
N PRO A 455 10.26 77.18 34.14
CA PRO A 455 9.61 77.14 32.83
C PRO A 455 10.27 78.10 31.84
N GLU A 456 10.26 77.78 30.55
CA GLU A 456 11.02 78.50 29.53
C GLU A 456 10.79 80.03 29.54
N GLN A 457 9.54 80.46 29.75
CA GLN A 457 9.18 81.87 29.85
C GLN A 457 9.76 82.52 31.12
N SER A 458 9.65 81.84 32.26
CA SER A 458 10.20 82.29 33.55
C SER A 458 11.73 82.33 33.55
N ALA A 459 12.39 81.36 32.90
CA ALA A 459 13.84 81.34 32.72
C ALA A 459 14.33 82.52 31.86
N LYS A 460 13.63 82.84 30.76
CA LYS A 460 13.92 84.01 29.92
C LYS A 460 13.78 85.32 30.68
N ILE A 461 12.74 85.45 31.49
CA ILE A 461 12.51 86.62 32.35
C ILE A 461 13.62 86.72 33.40
N TRP A 462 13.96 85.61 34.06
CA TRP A 462 15.02 85.55 35.05
C TRP A 462 16.39 85.94 34.49
N HIS A 463 16.75 85.44 33.30
CA HIS A 463 18.00 85.81 32.63
C HIS A 463 18.07 87.30 32.28
N ARG A 464 16.96 87.88 31.81
CA ARG A 464 16.87 89.33 31.52
C ARG A 464 17.03 90.15 32.80
N LEU A 465 16.45 89.70 33.91
CA LEU A 465 16.58 90.35 35.22
C LEU A 465 18.00 90.26 35.77
N GLN A 466 18.66 89.10 35.67
CA GLN A 466 20.07 88.94 36.05
C GLN A 466 21.00 89.82 35.18
N SER A 467 20.76 89.89 33.87
CA SER A 467 21.54 90.73 32.95
C SER A 467 21.36 92.22 33.26
N ALA A 468 20.11 92.65 33.53
CA ALA A 468 19.82 94.01 33.95
C ALA A 468 20.48 94.34 35.30
N GLU A 469 20.50 93.42 36.25
CA GLU A 469 21.19 93.60 37.54
C GLU A 469 22.71 93.73 37.37
N GLN A 470 23.33 92.93 36.50
CA GLN A 470 24.76 93.08 36.21
C GLN A 470 25.10 94.45 35.63
N LEU A 471 24.26 94.99 34.76
CA LEU A 471 24.42 96.35 34.21
C LEU A 471 24.30 97.42 35.31
N THR A 472 23.45 97.22 36.31
CA THR A 472 23.34 98.17 37.43
C THR A 472 24.58 98.22 38.31
N LYS A 473 25.42 97.17 38.35
CA LYS A 473 26.68 97.18 39.13
C LYS A 473 27.79 98.05 38.53
N VAL A 474 27.66 98.44 37.26
CA VAL A 474 28.64 99.25 36.51
C VAL A 474 28.29 100.74 36.53
N ILE A 475 27.06 101.08 36.92
CA ILE A 475 26.54 102.45 36.94
C ILE A 475 26.61 102.99 38.38
N PRO A 476 27.14 104.20 38.64
CA PRO A 476 27.17 104.79 39.98
C PRO A 476 25.75 104.94 40.58
N GLU A 477 25.59 104.64 41.87
CA GLU A 477 24.28 104.67 42.59
C GLU A 477 23.51 105.99 42.42
N GLU A 478 24.22 107.12 42.34
CA GLU A 478 23.63 108.45 42.12
C GLU A 478 22.89 108.60 40.77
N LYS A 479 23.22 107.77 39.76
CA LYS A 479 22.59 107.77 38.43
C LYS A 479 21.54 106.67 38.24
N LEU A 480 21.41 105.75 39.19
CA LEU A 480 20.47 104.63 39.11
C LEU A 480 19.03 105.06 39.46
N GLY A 481 18.85 106.02 40.37
CA GLY A 481 17.59 106.69 40.67
C GLY A 481 16.36 105.75 40.75
N GLU A 482 15.23 106.17 40.19
CA GLU A 482 13.98 105.39 40.17
C GLU A 482 14.06 104.07 39.39
N LYS A 483 14.93 103.98 38.38
CA LYS A 483 15.04 102.79 37.52
C LYS A 483 15.70 101.61 38.24
N GLY A 484 16.67 101.88 39.12
CA GLY A 484 17.25 100.88 40.01
C GLY A 484 16.22 100.29 40.97
N GLU A 485 15.39 101.14 41.58
CA GLU A 485 14.29 100.72 42.46
C GLU A 485 13.18 99.96 41.71
N GLN A 486 12.87 100.34 40.46
CA GLN A 486 11.96 99.59 39.61
C GLN A 486 12.47 98.18 39.30
N LEU A 487 13.76 98.03 38.96
CA LEU A 487 14.37 96.72 38.74
C LEU A 487 14.35 95.86 40.01
N ARG A 488 14.66 96.45 41.17
CA ARG A 488 14.60 95.79 42.48
C ARG A 488 13.19 95.26 42.77
N ARG A 489 12.15 96.07 42.53
CA ARG A 489 10.75 95.67 42.71
C ARG A 489 10.35 94.54 41.77
N ILE A 490 10.66 94.64 40.48
CA ILE A 490 10.34 93.60 39.48
C ILE A 490 11.07 92.28 39.83
N LYS A 491 12.34 92.36 40.24
CA LYS A 491 13.10 91.19 40.71
C LYS A 491 12.49 90.60 41.98
N GLY A 492 12.05 91.43 42.93
CA GLY A 492 11.38 90.98 44.14
C GLY A 492 10.08 90.22 43.87
N VAL A 493 9.25 90.73 42.94
CA VAL A 493 8.03 90.05 42.48
C VAL A 493 8.37 88.71 41.81
N ALA A 494 9.34 88.70 40.90
CA ALA A 494 9.78 87.46 40.24
C ALA A 494 10.34 86.43 41.24
N LEU A 495 11.13 86.87 42.23
CA LEU A 495 11.65 86.02 43.30
C LEU A 495 10.52 85.43 44.14
N TRP A 496 9.50 86.23 44.47
CA TRP A 496 8.33 85.78 45.22
C TRP A 496 7.52 84.75 44.43
N ASP A 497 7.26 85.00 43.14
CA ASP A 497 6.57 84.07 42.25
C ASP A 497 7.34 82.76 42.09
N PHE A 498 8.66 82.82 41.92
CA PHE A 498 9.51 81.63 41.83
C PHE A 498 9.57 80.85 43.14
N HIS A 499 9.59 81.54 44.28
CA HIS A 499 9.56 80.89 45.59
C HIS A 499 8.19 80.22 45.84
N ARG A 500 7.09 80.87 45.44
CA ARG A 500 5.72 80.32 45.56
C ARG A 500 5.55 79.05 44.73
N ASN A 501 6.08 79.03 43.51
CA ASN A 501 5.97 77.89 42.58
C ASN A 501 7.17 76.94 42.66
N ARG A 502 8.02 77.08 43.69
CA ARG A 502 9.27 76.32 43.82
C ARG A 502 9.03 74.83 44.01
N ALA A 503 8.03 74.47 44.82
CA ALA A 503 7.71 73.06 45.08
C ALA A 503 7.29 72.35 43.78
N GLU A 504 6.43 73.00 43.00
CA GLU A 504 5.94 72.50 41.72
C GLU A 504 7.06 72.40 40.67
N THR A 505 7.94 73.40 40.55
CA THR A 505 9.08 73.36 39.61
C THR A 505 10.08 72.25 39.95
N ILE A 506 10.38 72.04 41.23
CA ILE A 506 11.23 70.93 41.69
C ILE A 506 10.55 69.57 41.46
N GLN A 507 9.24 69.49 41.68
CA GLN A 507 8.46 68.28 41.45
C GLN A 507 8.45 67.91 39.96
N ASN A 508 8.11 68.85 39.07
CA ASN A 508 8.11 68.65 37.63
C ASN A 508 9.50 68.20 37.12
N GLY A 509 10.58 68.83 37.63
CA GLY A 509 11.94 68.41 37.32
C GLY A 509 12.27 66.99 37.82
N SER A 510 11.78 66.62 39.01
CA SER A 510 12.01 65.29 39.59
C SER A 510 11.25 64.22 38.79
N GLU A 511 9.98 64.48 38.45
CA GLU A 511 9.14 63.62 37.63
C GLU A 511 9.73 63.42 36.23
N ALA A 512 10.29 64.47 35.61
CA ALA A 512 10.97 64.38 34.32
C ALA A 512 12.21 63.46 34.36
N VAL A 513 13.05 63.59 35.39
CA VAL A 513 14.25 62.74 35.57
C VAL A 513 13.88 61.29 35.88
N GLU A 514 12.82 61.06 36.67
CA GLU A 514 12.29 59.72 36.94
C GLU A 514 11.64 59.08 35.71
N HIS A 515 10.86 59.83 34.94
CA HIS A 515 10.30 59.40 33.67
C HIS A 515 11.42 59.00 32.68
N LEU A 516 12.45 59.83 32.53
CA LEU A 516 13.62 59.51 31.72
C LEU A 516 14.34 58.25 32.22
N GLY A 517 14.40 58.04 33.54
CA GLY A 517 14.92 56.80 34.12
C GLY A 517 14.12 55.56 33.73
N ARG A 518 12.78 55.63 33.78
CA ARG A 518 11.89 54.53 33.36
C ARG A 518 12.00 54.24 31.86
N GLU A 519 12.15 55.27 31.03
CA GLU A 519 12.32 55.05 29.58
C GLU A 519 13.69 54.44 29.24
N MET A 520 14.75 54.82 29.96
CA MET A 520 16.06 54.17 29.77
C MET A 520 16.12 52.74 30.27
N THR A 521 15.40 52.36 31.34
CA THR A 521 15.34 50.95 31.74
C THR A 521 14.66 50.10 30.67
N LYS A 522 13.57 50.59 30.07
CA LYS A 522 12.93 49.94 28.91
C LYS A 522 13.89 49.82 27.72
N LEU A 523 14.61 50.91 27.39
CA LEU A 523 15.60 50.92 26.32
C LEU A 523 16.70 49.88 26.56
N ASN A 524 17.26 49.82 27.77
CA ASN A 524 18.32 48.86 28.12
C ASN A 524 17.83 47.41 28.09
N GLN A 525 16.58 47.14 28.47
CA GLN A 525 15.97 45.82 28.29
C GLN A 525 15.84 45.45 26.81
N GLN A 526 15.44 46.38 25.96
CA GLN A 526 15.37 46.15 24.51
C GLN A 526 16.76 45.90 23.91
N ILE A 527 17.78 46.67 24.32
CA ILE A 527 19.17 46.48 23.90
C ILE A 527 19.66 45.08 24.29
N SER A 528 19.48 44.67 25.54
CA SER A 528 19.96 43.36 26.00
C SER A 528 19.26 42.20 25.28
N THR A 529 17.96 42.32 25.00
CA THR A 529 17.25 41.30 24.18
C THR A 529 17.80 41.22 22.76
N LEU A 530 18.16 42.35 22.14
CA LEU A 530 18.78 42.38 20.81
C LEU A 530 20.18 41.78 20.82
N GLU A 531 21.01 42.09 21.82
CA GLU A 531 22.35 41.52 21.98
C GLU A 531 22.29 39.99 22.18
N VAL A 532 21.34 39.50 22.98
CA VAL A 532 21.09 38.06 23.14
C VAL A 532 20.66 37.41 21.82
N LEU A 533 19.79 38.06 21.06
CA LEU A 533 19.35 37.54 19.75
C LEU A 533 20.48 37.51 18.70
N LEU A 534 21.42 38.46 18.76
CA LEU A 534 22.60 38.51 17.89
C LEU A 534 23.67 37.48 18.26
N SER A 535 23.82 37.19 19.56
CA SER A 535 24.82 36.25 20.09
C SER A 535 24.39 34.78 20.04
N LYS A 536 23.12 34.49 19.76
CA LYS A 536 22.66 33.10 19.61
C LYS A 536 23.42 32.38 18.49
N PRO A 537 24.07 31.23 18.77
CA PRO A 537 24.77 30.46 17.76
C PRO A 537 23.79 29.99 16.68
N ARG A 538 24.21 30.10 15.42
CA ARG A 538 23.44 29.67 14.25
C ARG A 538 24.13 28.50 13.59
N GLN A 539 23.35 27.62 12.98
CA GLN A 539 23.91 26.68 12.02
C GLN A 539 24.57 27.49 10.90
N PRO A 540 25.85 27.26 10.62
CA PRO A 540 26.56 28.02 9.60
C PRO A 540 25.97 27.66 8.22
N LEU A 541 25.69 28.71 7.42
CA LEU A 541 25.12 28.55 6.07
C LEU A 541 25.88 27.52 5.21
N PRO A 542 27.22 27.47 5.19
CA PRO A 542 27.96 26.46 4.42
C PRO A 542 27.60 25.03 4.76
N GLU A 543 27.41 24.69 6.05
CA GLU A 543 27.04 23.33 6.47
C GLU A 543 25.61 22.98 6.02
N ALA A 544 24.67 23.92 6.16
CA ALA A 544 23.29 23.73 5.72
C ALA A 544 23.19 23.56 4.20
N LEU A 545 23.94 24.37 3.43
CA LEU A 545 24.00 24.26 1.97
C LEU A 545 24.69 22.97 1.52
N ALA A 546 25.76 22.56 2.20
CA ALA A 546 26.42 21.28 1.94
C ALA A 546 25.46 20.11 2.15
N ARG A 547 24.66 20.16 3.23
CA ARG A 547 23.64 19.14 3.50
C ARG A 547 22.56 19.09 2.42
N VAL A 548 22.08 20.24 1.94
CA VAL A 548 21.10 20.31 0.84
C VAL A 548 21.70 19.73 -0.45
N ALA A 549 22.95 20.06 -0.76
CA ALA A 549 23.64 19.53 -1.94
C ALA A 549 23.86 18.01 -1.87
N GLU A 550 24.25 17.50 -0.70
CA GLU A 550 24.39 16.06 -0.43
C GLU A 550 23.06 15.32 -0.63
N LEU A 551 21.98 15.84 -0.03
CA LEU A 551 20.64 15.25 -0.17
C LEU A 551 20.14 15.27 -1.62
N LYS A 552 20.41 16.36 -2.36
CA LYS A 552 20.06 16.45 -3.78
C LYS A 552 20.81 15.39 -4.59
N LYS A 553 22.12 15.28 -4.39
CA LYS A 553 22.96 14.28 -5.09
C LYS A 553 22.48 12.86 -4.80
N ARG A 554 22.33 12.52 -3.51
CA ARG A 554 21.87 11.18 -3.09
C ARG A 554 20.48 10.87 -3.64
N GLY A 555 19.56 11.84 -3.62
CA GLY A 555 18.23 11.64 -4.17
C GLY A 555 18.23 11.41 -5.69
N GLN A 556 19.08 12.11 -6.44
CA GLN A 556 19.24 11.89 -7.89
C GLN A 556 19.84 10.51 -8.20
N GLU A 557 20.81 10.05 -7.40
CA GLU A 557 21.35 8.69 -7.49
C GLU A 557 20.26 7.64 -7.19
N THR A 558 19.47 7.86 -6.13
CA THR A 558 18.35 6.97 -5.79
C THR A 558 17.29 6.93 -6.89
N VAL A 559 16.92 8.08 -7.48
CA VAL A 559 16.01 8.12 -8.64
C VAL A 559 16.55 7.27 -9.80
N SER A 560 17.86 7.35 -10.08
CA SER A 560 18.48 6.56 -11.16
C SER A 560 18.42 5.05 -10.87
N MET A 561 18.62 4.64 -9.60
CA MET A 561 18.45 3.25 -9.17
C MET A 561 16.98 2.81 -9.25
N LEU A 562 16.04 3.68 -8.90
CA LEU A 562 14.61 3.40 -8.99
C LEU A 562 14.16 3.21 -10.43
N THR A 563 14.69 3.98 -11.38
CA THR A 563 14.38 3.81 -12.81
C THR A 563 14.85 2.44 -13.31
N GLU A 564 16.08 2.03 -12.98
CA GLU A 564 16.59 0.70 -13.35
C GLU A 564 15.77 -0.42 -12.70
N LEU A 565 15.40 -0.25 -11.42
CA LEU A 565 14.59 -1.22 -10.70
C LEU A 565 13.18 -1.34 -11.29
N THR A 566 12.59 -0.21 -11.72
CA THR A 566 11.28 -0.17 -12.38
C THR A 566 11.32 -0.95 -13.69
N GLU A 567 12.36 -0.75 -14.50
CA GLU A 567 12.58 -1.51 -15.74
C GLU A 567 12.79 -3.00 -15.49
N THR A 568 13.43 -3.41 -14.39
CA THR A 568 13.52 -4.84 -14.03
C THR A 568 12.16 -5.44 -13.66
N TYR A 569 11.31 -4.73 -12.90
CA TYR A 569 9.97 -5.21 -12.59
C TYR A 569 9.10 -5.32 -13.84
N GLU A 570 9.18 -4.35 -14.75
CA GLU A 570 8.45 -4.38 -16.02
C GLU A 570 8.89 -5.55 -16.91
N ARG A 571 10.21 -5.80 -17.01
CA ARG A 571 10.72 -6.99 -17.72
C ARG A 571 10.26 -8.29 -17.08
N ALA A 572 10.26 -8.38 -15.75
CA ALA A 572 9.78 -9.58 -15.05
C ALA A 572 8.27 -9.80 -15.25
N MET A 573 7.47 -8.74 -15.21
CA MET A 573 6.04 -8.80 -15.51
C MET A 573 5.78 -9.21 -16.96
N ALA A 574 6.51 -8.64 -17.93
CA ALA A 574 6.41 -9.03 -19.34
C ALA A 574 6.74 -10.52 -19.53
N ASN A 575 7.82 -11.01 -18.91
CA ASN A 575 8.18 -12.43 -18.96
C ASN A 575 7.09 -13.34 -18.38
N ARG A 576 6.51 -12.97 -17.22
CA ARG A 576 5.44 -13.76 -16.59
C ARG A 576 4.17 -13.74 -17.41
N PHE A 577 3.82 -12.59 -17.99
CA PHE A 577 2.69 -12.43 -18.90
C PHE A 577 2.86 -13.28 -20.16
N ASN A 578 4.02 -13.21 -20.82
CA ASN A 578 4.31 -14.01 -22.02
C ASN A 578 4.31 -15.52 -21.71
N HIS A 579 4.82 -15.91 -20.54
CA HIS A 579 4.76 -17.29 -20.09
C HIS A 579 3.30 -17.79 -19.96
N LEU A 580 2.41 -16.97 -19.39
CA LEU A 580 0.99 -17.30 -19.30
C LEU A 580 0.35 -17.37 -20.69
N ILE A 581 0.67 -16.44 -21.60
CA ILE A 581 0.24 -16.47 -23.00
C ILE A 581 0.67 -17.79 -23.66
N ASP A 582 1.92 -18.22 -23.49
CA ASP A 582 2.41 -19.46 -24.09
C ASP A 582 1.70 -20.71 -23.56
N ILE A 583 1.35 -20.72 -22.27
CA ILE A 583 0.52 -21.80 -21.69
C ILE A 583 -0.86 -21.82 -22.37
N ARG A 584 -1.51 -20.67 -22.49
CA ARG A 584 -2.85 -20.56 -23.07
C ARG A 584 -2.85 -20.86 -24.57
N ARG A 585 -1.83 -20.41 -25.30
CA ARG A 585 -1.60 -20.71 -26.71
C ARG A 585 -1.48 -22.22 -26.93
N ARG A 586 -0.68 -22.90 -26.11
CA ARG A 586 -0.54 -24.37 -26.19
C ARG A 586 -1.86 -25.08 -25.93
N ALA A 587 -2.60 -24.70 -24.89
CA ALA A 587 -3.92 -25.27 -24.60
C ALA A 587 -4.91 -25.08 -25.75
N LEU A 588 -5.00 -23.87 -26.31
CA LEU A 588 -5.85 -23.58 -27.47
C LEU A 588 -5.44 -24.36 -28.72
N THR A 589 -4.14 -24.51 -28.95
CA THR A 589 -3.61 -25.29 -30.09
C THR A 589 -3.99 -26.77 -29.94
N GLN A 590 -3.85 -27.33 -28.74
CA GLN A 590 -4.27 -28.71 -28.45
C GLN A 590 -5.77 -28.92 -28.68
N LEU A 591 -6.62 -27.99 -28.22
CA LEU A 591 -8.07 -28.06 -28.47
C LEU A 591 -8.40 -27.99 -29.97
N ALA A 592 -7.72 -27.12 -30.72
CA ALA A 592 -7.89 -27.02 -32.16
C ALA A 592 -7.41 -28.29 -32.91
N GLU A 593 -6.30 -28.90 -32.48
CA GLU A 593 -5.81 -30.17 -33.01
C GLU A 593 -6.80 -31.31 -32.75
N GLN A 594 -7.37 -31.39 -31.54
CA GLN A 594 -8.40 -32.36 -31.19
C GLN A 594 -9.65 -32.20 -32.07
N ALA A 595 -10.12 -30.97 -32.28
CA ALA A 595 -11.24 -30.69 -33.20
C ALA A 595 -10.91 -31.11 -34.64
N THR A 596 -9.70 -30.82 -35.11
CA THR A 596 -9.24 -31.19 -36.46
C THR A 596 -9.21 -32.70 -36.65
N LEU A 597 -8.68 -33.43 -35.67
CA LEU A 597 -8.62 -34.89 -35.68
C LEU A 597 -10.02 -35.51 -35.67
N ALA A 598 -10.93 -34.99 -34.84
CA ALA A 598 -12.32 -35.46 -34.80
C ALA A 598 -13.03 -35.21 -36.14
N LEU A 599 -12.86 -34.02 -36.73
CA LEU A 599 -13.40 -33.68 -38.05
C LEU A 599 -12.88 -34.61 -39.15
N ALA A 600 -11.57 -34.88 -39.16
CA ALA A 600 -10.95 -35.79 -40.13
C ALA A 600 -11.51 -37.22 -40.00
N ARG A 601 -11.65 -37.72 -38.77
CA ARG A 601 -12.25 -39.04 -38.48
C ARG A 601 -13.68 -39.13 -38.99
N LEU A 602 -14.51 -38.12 -38.72
CA LEU A 602 -15.92 -38.09 -39.16
C LEU A 602 -16.05 -38.01 -40.68
N ARG A 603 -15.25 -37.17 -41.34
CA ARG A 603 -15.25 -37.08 -42.82
C ARG A 603 -14.77 -38.35 -43.48
N PHE A 604 -13.74 -39.01 -42.94
CA PHE A 604 -13.27 -40.29 -43.45
C PHE A 604 -14.34 -41.38 -43.32
N LYS A 605 -15.03 -41.43 -42.17
CA LYS A 605 -16.16 -42.34 -41.95
C LYS A 605 -17.27 -42.10 -42.97
N ALA A 606 -17.69 -40.84 -43.17
CA ALA A 606 -18.71 -40.49 -44.15
C ALA A 606 -18.35 -40.93 -45.58
N LEU A 607 -17.09 -40.73 -46.00
CA LEU A 607 -16.60 -41.16 -47.32
C LEU A 607 -16.56 -42.69 -47.47
N ARG A 608 -16.25 -43.42 -46.39
CA ARG A 608 -16.28 -44.89 -46.38
C ARG A 608 -17.71 -45.41 -46.48
N ASP A 609 -18.64 -44.83 -45.74
CA ASP A 609 -20.05 -45.21 -45.77
C ASP A 609 -20.67 -44.93 -47.15
N GLU A 610 -20.32 -43.80 -47.77
CA GLU A 610 -20.73 -43.46 -49.15
C GLU A 610 -20.17 -44.46 -50.19
N LYS A 611 -18.90 -44.88 -50.06
CA LYS A 611 -18.30 -45.92 -50.92
C LYS A 611 -18.86 -47.32 -50.66
N GLY A 612 -19.28 -47.63 -49.43
CA GLY A 612 -19.96 -48.88 -49.09
C GLY A 612 -21.33 -48.97 -49.74
N MET A 613 -22.12 -47.90 -49.65
CA MET A 613 -23.43 -47.81 -50.32
C MET A 613 -23.33 -47.89 -51.85
N LEU A 614 -22.25 -47.38 -52.44
CA LEU A 614 -21.96 -47.51 -53.88
C LEU A 614 -21.57 -48.95 -54.28
N LYS A 615 -21.13 -49.80 -53.36
CA LYS A 615 -20.85 -51.23 -53.62
C LYS A 615 -22.09 -52.10 -53.41
N ASP A 616 -22.83 -51.87 -52.32
CA ASP A 616 -24.07 -52.62 -52.04
C ASP A 616 -25.17 -52.32 -53.08
N GLY A 617 -25.19 -51.11 -53.66
CA GLY A 617 -26.06 -50.76 -54.78
C GLY A 617 -25.66 -51.34 -56.14
N VAL A 618 -24.46 -51.95 -56.25
CA VAL A 618 -24.01 -52.66 -57.45
C VAL A 618 -24.32 -54.17 -57.34
N ASP A 619 -24.26 -54.75 -56.13
CA ASP A 619 -24.59 -56.16 -55.90
C ASP A 619 -26.11 -56.49 -55.97
N GLU A 620 -27.01 -55.50 -55.85
CA GLU A 620 -28.47 -55.73 -56.06
C GLU A 620 -28.91 -55.73 -57.54
N ASN A 621 -28.00 -55.52 -58.50
CA ASN A 621 -28.31 -55.58 -59.95
C ASN A 621 -27.58 -56.68 -60.73
N GLU A 622 -26.84 -57.57 -60.06
CA GLU A 622 -26.19 -58.73 -60.70
C GLU A 622 -26.72 -60.06 -60.17
N ASP A 623 -28.02 -60.30 -60.31
CA ASP A 623 -28.59 -61.65 -60.24
C ASP A 623 -29.32 -62.00 -61.54
N SER A 624 -28.57 -61.98 -62.65
CA SER A 624 -28.83 -62.83 -63.81
C SER A 624 -27.63 -62.82 -64.77
N THR A 625 -26.69 -63.74 -64.60
CA THR A 625 -26.21 -64.68 -65.64
C THR A 625 -24.89 -65.39 -65.22
N SER A 626 -24.99 -66.71 -65.10
CA SER A 626 -23.99 -67.74 -65.43
C SER A 626 -22.53 -67.62 -64.93
N SER A 627 -22.23 -68.39 -63.89
CA SER A 627 -21.36 -69.60 -63.88
C SER A 627 -20.01 -69.64 -64.63
N GLU A 628 -19.00 -70.11 -63.86
CA GLU A 628 -17.68 -70.71 -64.23
C GLU A 628 -16.55 -69.70 -64.53
N VAL A 629 -15.37 -69.70 -63.89
CA VAL A 629 -14.43 -70.80 -63.55
C VAL A 629 -13.54 -70.43 -62.34
N LYS A 630 -13.19 -71.46 -61.56
CA LYS A 630 -12.25 -71.53 -60.42
C LYS A 630 -10.79 -71.15 -60.73
N ALA A 631 -10.14 -70.54 -59.74
CA ALA A 631 -8.79 -70.78 -59.17
C ALA A 631 -8.23 -69.42 -58.71
N SER A 632 -7.77 -69.18 -57.48
CA SER A 632 -6.95 -70.01 -56.58
C SER A 632 -7.04 -69.47 -55.14
N ARG A 633 -7.15 -70.39 -54.19
CA ARG A 633 -6.93 -70.20 -52.74
C ARG A 633 -5.44 -70.00 -52.48
N ASP A 634 -5.06 -69.01 -51.67
CA ASP A 634 -4.49 -69.23 -50.32
C ASP A 634 -4.10 -67.92 -49.62
N GLU A 635 -4.31 -67.94 -48.29
CA GLU A 635 -3.64 -67.18 -47.23
C GLU A 635 -3.68 -65.64 -47.22
N ILE A 636 -4.68 -65.05 -46.55
CA ILE A 636 -4.45 -63.90 -45.64
C ILE A 636 -5.39 -64.05 -44.42
N SER A 637 -4.77 -64.20 -43.26
CA SER A 637 -5.35 -64.18 -41.92
C SER A 637 -6.06 -62.85 -41.61
N GLU A 638 -7.23 -62.93 -40.98
CA GLU A 638 -7.88 -61.81 -40.29
C GLU A 638 -6.90 -61.12 -39.33
N PRO A 639 -6.83 -59.78 -39.27
CA PRO A 639 -6.30 -59.11 -38.10
C PRO A 639 -7.46 -58.86 -37.11
N GLU A 640 -7.35 -59.50 -35.95
CA GLU A 640 -8.12 -59.19 -34.76
C GLU A 640 -8.03 -57.69 -34.43
N ASN A 641 -9.19 -57.05 -34.36
CA ASN A 641 -9.58 -56.02 -33.38
C ASN A 641 -8.50 -54.99 -32.96
N SER A 642 -8.06 -54.16 -33.92
CA SER A 642 -7.20 -52.98 -33.66
C SER A 642 -7.96 -51.79 -33.06
N GLU A 643 -9.30 -51.76 -33.13
CA GLU A 643 -10.14 -50.68 -32.57
C GLU A 643 -10.20 -50.70 -31.03
N GLU A 644 -10.13 -51.88 -30.40
CA GLU A 644 -10.23 -52.01 -28.94
C GLU A 644 -8.91 -51.73 -28.20
N ILE A 645 -7.77 -51.81 -28.90
CA ILE A 645 -6.44 -51.55 -28.35
C ILE A 645 -6.12 -50.05 -28.40
N GLU A 646 -6.61 -49.32 -29.41
CA GLU A 646 -6.34 -47.89 -29.57
C GLU A 646 -7.20 -47.02 -28.64
N ILE A 647 -8.44 -47.43 -28.35
CA ILE A 647 -9.32 -46.76 -27.39
C ILE A 647 -8.80 -46.90 -25.94
N LYS A 648 -8.30 -48.08 -25.56
CA LYS A 648 -7.67 -48.30 -24.25
C LYS A 648 -6.34 -47.56 -24.10
N LYS A 649 -5.68 -47.19 -25.19
CA LYS A 649 -4.44 -46.41 -25.17
C LYS A 649 -4.71 -44.92 -24.99
N VAL A 650 -5.79 -44.40 -25.61
CA VAL A 650 -6.27 -43.02 -25.41
C VAL A 650 -6.83 -42.80 -24.01
N GLU A 651 -7.54 -43.79 -23.42
CA GLU A 651 -7.96 -43.72 -22.02
C GLU A 651 -6.77 -43.76 -21.03
N LYS A 652 -5.72 -44.54 -21.33
CA LYS A 652 -4.50 -44.59 -20.50
C LYS A 652 -3.61 -43.35 -20.60
N GLU A 653 -3.58 -42.69 -21.75
CA GLU A 653 -2.85 -41.44 -21.93
C GLU A 653 -3.56 -40.25 -21.24
N ALA A 654 -4.89 -40.27 -21.17
CA ALA A 654 -5.68 -39.33 -20.38
C ALA A 654 -5.50 -39.50 -18.85
N GLU A 655 -5.30 -40.74 -18.35
CA GLU A 655 -4.97 -41.00 -16.94
C GLU A 655 -3.52 -40.61 -16.56
N SER A 656 -2.63 -40.37 -17.54
CA SER A 656 -1.21 -40.09 -17.29
C SER A 656 -0.85 -38.59 -17.17
N HIS A 657 -1.82 -37.70 -17.34
CA HIS A 657 -1.63 -36.24 -17.34
C HIS A 657 -2.53 -35.46 -16.36
N GLU A 658 -3.04 -36.12 -15.30
CA GLU A 658 -3.70 -35.44 -14.17
C GLU A 658 -2.78 -35.04 -13.03
#